data_AF-A0A818GJG6-F1
#
_entry.id   AF-A0A818GJG6-F1
#
_cell.length_a   1.000
_cell.length_b   1.000
_cell.length_c   1.000
_cell.angle_alpha   90.00
_cell.angle_beta   90.00
_cell.angle_gamma   90.00
#
_symmetry.space_group_name_H-M   'P 1'
#
loop_
_entity.id
_entity.type
_entity.pdbx_description
1 polymer ?
#
loop_
_entity_poly.entity_id
_entity_poly.type
_entity_poly.pdbx_seq_one_letter_code
_entity_poly.pdbx_strand_id
1 'polypeptide(L)'
;MPHFTEVVSALADKVKNSVVSAVSRFFPLKQASPSAETRKVKIEPETKLEGRFGIRDLRRHGEKIIISPGLHIAAVCDSFGRIIIYDVHRSIAIRMFKGYREAEIGFIQIEESTTRDTSMSLLSRKSALFLVIHAPKRQLVEIWGCQQGARVAAFNVSKNSRLIYLEHYTLGWASSGSNSSKLSQYKQCILLEENGEIKTFQIPFHLILSDRNNQRAHDLTVVRQVRRLLKESTDDNDSLKNDIHQQRKRLISLDSQSEILDLLFHTDYLNLNTIRMFIDEILIDSEKTSHHHNPQECIHLQDFCNNALNLLNIYTVIEQYRTDHLPLLCKNEDLFSKEEFQNELNLTDDETKLYYQLFEQFYHNRNDNIKKKVHFIDDNNLLISNFTFGQFQSMFISSRHIHSIDNQLEIKSTINSEDFSNLGLYLFSSWFWYNNIDNIEENFHSYLRLMHLKNDDLVLICLHSLLSIPLTLPKSIEIWKKIFSIIYSINNNKKLLLTIIEKTTNGLTALLLTLIFRLYDNEINLSLLIRRLSALVAVQNLYSSIKYNDEHNKLIDIKLNEFTVESIFIKHRYDYLLELITRRIVEVTIEPSWLTIASVDLKENAFQNNLSICRQILPHTFEPTVLLIYSSWICMTSWHKQLISPTNPTSLTTNRTPIDLFNLSLLFYNHIQIGIIKQNLGTLLWHTYIRSRIVTLTQLIEKIGKIPKDRLCYKELHLNEKDLIIFLEQLSKNFFNTFIDSIYNQLNEIPIFNIDDVWQSNITDVVSSDQLEPVSPFINLYSGSSISEQSEQQNSLLELVMEQKPANGHLVLHHDKLILILYYLMYYHIKSFRPFSLFDSKGINAFFTDLYSHPLVTDDVDSTISNKRQLFFAHLLNTIFEQHDNTKSFDEKIFEHILRLSTDMLVDHEYIRRHYISLLYAYNYDYLAINEENRIYDRQALAFQLLTIAGLRLNYIIDGNVDSTTKMSLKSLEVRTKISSTLKTWLGSLITLVDYKVQPCSLDAIQTMLTRIACYLPQTNLSQSNLAQEMIELVQHLKR
;
A
#
# COMPACT_ATOMS: atom_id res chain seq x y z
N MET A 1 -21.93 -58.99 -20.89
CA MET A 1 -23.00 -58.56 -21.81
C MET A 1 -23.75 -57.40 -21.16
N PRO A 2 -23.56 -56.15 -21.59
CA PRO A 2 -24.37 -55.03 -21.14
C PRO A 2 -25.60 -54.83 -22.06
N HIS A 3 -26.72 -54.40 -21.48
CA HIS A 3 -28.01 -54.27 -22.16
C HIS A 3 -28.06 -53.08 -23.15
N PHE A 4 -28.74 -53.33 -24.27
CA PHE A 4 -28.86 -52.55 -25.52
C PHE A 4 -29.50 -51.14 -25.40
N THR A 5 -29.95 -50.71 -24.22
CA THR A 5 -30.74 -49.47 -24.04
C THR A 5 -29.89 -48.20 -23.89
N GLU A 6 -28.62 -48.30 -23.52
CA GLU A 6 -27.71 -47.14 -23.40
C GLU A 6 -27.04 -46.75 -24.73
N VAL A 7 -27.06 -47.65 -25.73
CA VAL A 7 -26.47 -47.40 -27.05
C VAL A 7 -27.37 -46.52 -27.92
N VAL A 8 -28.69 -46.51 -27.68
CA VAL A 8 -29.66 -45.75 -28.48
C VAL A 8 -29.77 -44.29 -28.01
N SER A 9 -29.51 -43.98 -26.74
CA SER A 9 -29.45 -42.59 -26.25
C SER A 9 -28.16 -41.89 -26.70
N ALA A 10 -27.02 -42.59 -26.71
CA ALA A 10 -25.74 -42.04 -27.13
C ALA A 10 -25.62 -41.78 -28.65
N LEU A 11 -26.45 -42.43 -29.48
CA LEU A 11 -26.52 -42.19 -30.93
C LEU A 11 -27.45 -41.04 -31.30
N ALA A 12 -28.46 -40.73 -30.47
CA ALA A 12 -29.37 -39.61 -30.69
C ALA A 12 -28.71 -38.23 -30.45
N ASP A 13 -27.74 -38.17 -29.53
CA ASP A 13 -27.04 -36.92 -29.20
C ASP A 13 -25.87 -36.58 -30.13
N LYS A 14 -25.39 -37.54 -30.93
CA LYS A 14 -24.29 -37.33 -31.90
C LYS A 14 -24.72 -36.81 -33.27
N VAL A 15 -26.02 -36.81 -33.60
CA VAL A 15 -26.52 -36.27 -34.88
C VAL A 15 -27.01 -34.82 -34.75
N LYS A 16 -27.18 -34.29 -33.53
CA LYS A 16 -27.68 -32.93 -33.30
C LYS A 16 -26.61 -31.83 -33.36
N ASN A 17 -25.33 -32.18 -33.22
CA ASN A 17 -24.22 -31.23 -33.13
C ASN A 17 -23.37 -31.08 -34.41
N SER A 18 -23.77 -31.68 -35.54
CA SER A 18 -23.01 -31.62 -36.80
C SER A 18 -23.64 -30.80 -37.93
N VAL A 19 -24.63 -29.92 -37.66
CA VAL A 19 -25.36 -29.19 -38.74
C VAL A 19 -25.49 -27.65 -38.53
N VAL A 20 -24.78 -26.99 -37.61
CA VAL A 20 -24.90 -25.49 -37.48
C VAL A 20 -23.56 -24.74 -37.63
N SER A 21 -22.50 -25.39 -38.10
CA SER A 21 -21.31 -24.68 -38.60
C SER A 21 -21.42 -24.39 -40.10
N ALA A 22 -22.52 -23.78 -40.53
CA ALA A 22 -22.65 -23.09 -41.82
C ALA A 22 -23.96 -22.29 -41.80
N VAL A 23 -23.92 -21.05 -42.28
CA VAL A 23 -25.04 -20.09 -42.44
C VAL A 23 -25.36 -19.24 -41.20
N SER A 24 -24.73 -18.04 -41.13
CA SER A 24 -25.44 -16.75 -41.25
C SER A 24 -24.56 -15.55 -40.80
N ARG A 25 -23.73 -15.03 -41.71
CA ARG A 25 -23.62 -13.57 -41.91
C ARG A 25 -24.98 -13.11 -42.50
N PHE A 26 -25.42 -11.88 -42.21
CA PHE A 26 -26.70 -11.21 -42.59
C PHE A 26 -27.82 -11.15 -41.51
N PHE A 27 -27.76 -10.11 -40.65
CA PHE A 27 -28.88 -9.37 -40.03
C PHE A 27 -29.90 -10.09 -39.08
N PRO A 28 -30.69 -9.36 -38.25
CA PRO A 28 -30.72 -9.55 -36.80
C PRO A 28 -32.05 -10.12 -36.28
N LEU A 29 -32.01 -11.04 -35.31
CA LEU A 29 -33.17 -11.27 -34.45
C LEU A 29 -32.80 -11.76 -33.04
N LYS A 30 -33.37 -11.04 -32.07
CA LYS A 30 -33.39 -11.19 -30.62
C LYS A 30 -33.03 -12.57 -30.06
N GLN A 31 -31.96 -12.61 -29.27
CA GLN A 31 -31.82 -13.59 -28.19
C GLN A 31 -31.76 -12.87 -26.85
N ALA A 32 -32.64 -13.31 -25.96
CA ALA A 32 -32.69 -12.95 -24.56
C ALA A 32 -31.32 -13.17 -23.91
N SER A 33 -30.89 -12.20 -23.12
CA SER A 33 -29.68 -12.27 -22.31
C SER A 33 -29.73 -13.48 -21.37
N PRO A 34 -28.78 -14.43 -21.43
CA PRO A 34 -28.61 -15.37 -20.36
C PRO A 34 -28.09 -14.61 -19.14
N SER A 35 -28.75 -14.84 -18.02
CA SER A 35 -28.30 -14.52 -16.67
C SER A 35 -26.83 -14.89 -16.50
N ALA A 36 -26.09 -13.99 -15.84
CA ALA A 36 -24.69 -14.13 -15.46
C ALA A 36 -24.32 -15.58 -15.09
N GLU A 37 -23.71 -16.30 -16.03
CA GLU A 37 -22.93 -17.47 -15.70
C GLU A 37 -21.70 -16.96 -14.94
N THR A 38 -21.75 -17.18 -13.63
CA THR A 38 -20.58 -17.39 -12.79
C THR A 38 -19.52 -18.12 -13.63
N ARG A 39 -18.29 -17.61 -13.67
CA ARG A 39 -17.16 -18.34 -14.27
C ARG A 39 -17.16 -19.73 -13.65
N LYS A 40 -17.67 -20.74 -14.35
CA LYS A 40 -17.56 -22.13 -13.94
C LYS A 40 -16.06 -22.38 -13.85
N VAL A 41 -15.58 -22.57 -12.62
CA VAL A 41 -14.25 -23.10 -12.35
C VAL A 41 -14.06 -24.27 -13.32
N LYS A 42 -12.93 -24.31 -14.04
CA LYS A 42 -12.59 -25.48 -14.84
C LYS A 42 -12.50 -26.66 -13.86
N ILE A 43 -13.57 -27.44 -13.76
CA ILE A 43 -13.58 -28.69 -13.03
C ILE A 43 -12.84 -29.66 -13.93
N GLU A 44 -11.66 -30.09 -13.50
CA GLU A 44 -10.92 -31.14 -14.18
C GLU A 44 -11.79 -32.40 -14.28
N PRO A 45 -11.74 -33.15 -15.40
CA PRO A 45 -12.53 -34.36 -15.55
C PRO A 45 -12.25 -35.35 -14.41
N GLU A 46 -13.28 -36.07 -13.97
CA GLU A 46 -13.19 -37.04 -12.88
C GLU A 46 -12.06 -38.06 -13.13
N THR A 47 -11.05 -38.02 -12.28
CA THR A 47 -9.99 -39.04 -12.27
C THR A 47 -10.59 -40.34 -11.72
N LYS A 48 -10.80 -41.33 -12.60
CA LYS A 48 -11.25 -42.66 -12.19
C LYS A 48 -10.18 -43.31 -11.31
N LEU A 49 -10.41 -43.35 -10.01
CA LEU A 49 -9.56 -44.06 -9.05
C LEU A 49 -9.88 -45.56 -9.12
N GLU A 50 -8.94 -46.36 -9.62
CA GLU A 50 -9.05 -47.81 -9.56
C GLU A 50 -8.74 -48.30 -8.14
N GLY A 51 -9.63 -49.12 -7.57
CA GLY A 51 -9.42 -49.72 -6.25
C GLY A 51 -8.24 -50.69 -6.29
N ARG A 52 -7.11 -50.31 -5.67
CA ARG A 52 -5.90 -51.16 -5.62
C ARG A 52 -6.07 -52.40 -4.76
N PHE A 53 -6.78 -52.28 -3.63
CA PHE A 53 -7.02 -53.36 -2.67
C PHE A 53 -8.40 -53.19 -2.04
N GLY A 54 -9.05 -54.30 -1.70
CA GLY A 54 -10.32 -54.30 -1.01
C GLY A 54 -10.39 -55.48 -0.04
N ILE A 55 -10.64 -55.21 1.23
CA ILE A 55 -10.87 -56.24 2.23
C ILE A 55 -12.36 -56.54 2.26
N ARG A 56 -12.76 -57.66 1.65
CA ARG A 56 -14.17 -58.06 1.58
C ARG A 56 -14.50 -59.01 2.74
N ASP A 57 -15.08 -58.48 3.81
CA ASP A 57 -15.71 -59.30 4.86
C ASP A 57 -17.23 -59.32 4.63
N LEU A 58 -17.75 -60.43 4.12
CA LEU A 58 -19.17 -60.57 3.75
C LEU A 58 -20.13 -60.38 4.93
N ARG A 59 -19.65 -60.52 6.17
CA ARG A 59 -20.47 -60.38 7.38
C ARG A 59 -20.29 -59.02 8.06
N ARG A 60 -19.34 -58.18 7.63
CA ARG A 60 -18.97 -56.95 8.33
C ARG A 60 -18.80 -55.80 7.36
N HIS A 61 -19.37 -54.67 7.72
CA HIS A 61 -19.11 -53.41 7.05
C HIS A 61 -18.37 -52.47 8.03
N GLY A 62 -17.40 -51.74 7.51
CA GLY A 62 -16.77 -50.64 8.22
C GLY A 62 -17.74 -49.47 8.29
N GLU A 63 -17.92 -48.91 9.48
CA GLU A 63 -18.82 -47.76 9.71
C GLU A 63 -18.08 -46.44 9.55
N LYS A 64 -16.83 -46.38 10.02
CA LYS A 64 -16.00 -45.18 10.01
C LYS A 64 -14.54 -45.56 9.75
N ILE A 65 -13.85 -44.71 8.98
CA ILE A 65 -12.40 -44.79 8.76
C ILE A 65 -11.80 -43.42 9.06
N ILE A 66 -10.71 -43.40 9.82
CA ILE A 66 -9.99 -42.18 10.20
C ILE A 66 -8.51 -42.40 9.89
N ILE A 67 -7.88 -41.42 9.24
CA ILE A 67 -6.48 -41.50 8.83
C ILE A 67 -5.60 -40.67 9.77
N SER A 68 -4.43 -41.21 10.10
CA SER A 68 -3.41 -40.50 10.89
C SER A 68 -2.83 -39.30 10.13
N PRO A 69 -2.30 -38.27 10.81
CA PRO A 69 -1.76 -37.07 10.15
C PRO A 69 -0.63 -37.35 9.15
N GLY A 70 0.15 -38.41 9.36
CA GLY A 70 1.20 -38.87 8.44
C GLY A 70 0.73 -39.77 7.30
N LEU A 71 -0.58 -40.03 7.18
CA LEU A 71 -1.21 -40.88 6.15
C LEU A 71 -0.75 -42.35 6.08
N HIS A 72 0.11 -42.80 6.99
CA HIS A 72 0.65 -44.15 7.00
C HIS A 72 -0.27 -45.18 7.67
N ILE A 73 -1.06 -44.72 8.64
CA ILE A 73 -1.94 -45.57 9.47
C ILE A 73 -3.37 -45.06 9.38
N ALA A 74 -4.34 -45.99 9.34
CA ALA A 74 -5.76 -45.70 9.44
C ALA A 74 -6.43 -46.56 10.51
N ALA A 75 -7.39 -46.01 11.24
CA ALA A 75 -8.24 -46.75 12.18
C ALA A 75 -9.63 -46.93 11.58
N VAL A 76 -10.15 -48.16 11.63
CA VAL A 76 -11.48 -48.51 11.10
C VAL A 76 -12.36 -49.07 12.21
N CYS A 77 -13.54 -48.48 12.40
CA CYS A 77 -14.60 -49.03 13.25
C CYS A 77 -15.47 -49.98 12.42
N ASP A 78 -15.75 -51.17 12.95
CA ASP A 78 -16.70 -52.11 12.35
C ASP A 78 -18.07 -52.11 13.07
N SER A 79 -19.07 -52.65 12.38
CA SER A 79 -20.44 -52.84 12.87
C SER A 79 -20.60 -53.80 14.06
N PHE A 80 -19.51 -54.45 14.51
CA PHE A 80 -19.50 -55.33 15.68
C PHE A 80 -18.85 -54.68 16.90
N GLY A 81 -18.46 -53.40 16.82
CA GLY A 81 -17.82 -52.66 17.90
C GLY A 81 -16.37 -53.04 18.10
N ARG A 82 -15.63 -53.18 17.01
CA ARG A 82 -14.18 -53.36 17.00
C ARG A 82 -13.52 -52.19 16.30
N ILE A 83 -12.31 -51.90 16.74
CA ILE A 83 -11.44 -50.89 16.12
C ILE A 83 -10.23 -51.63 15.57
N ILE A 84 -9.95 -51.49 14.28
CA ILE A 84 -8.81 -52.12 13.63
C ILE A 84 -7.89 -51.03 13.10
N ILE A 85 -6.63 -51.08 13.50
CA ILE A 85 -5.58 -50.23 12.96
C ILE A 85 -4.98 -50.93 11.73
N TYR A 86 -4.98 -50.26 10.59
CA TYR A 86 -4.38 -50.70 9.34
C TYR A 86 -3.15 -49.86 9.00
N ASP A 87 -2.11 -50.53 8.52
CA ASP A 87 -1.05 -49.90 7.75
C ASP A 87 -1.57 -49.68 6.33
N VAL A 88 -1.74 -48.42 5.92
CA VAL A 88 -2.33 -48.05 4.63
C VAL A 88 -1.41 -48.43 3.47
N HIS A 89 -0.09 -48.30 3.64
CA HIS A 89 0.87 -48.63 2.59
C HIS A 89 1.02 -50.13 2.39
N ARG A 90 1.09 -50.88 3.48
CA ARG A 90 1.25 -52.35 3.43
C ARG A 90 -0.06 -53.09 3.28
N SER A 91 -1.20 -52.42 3.50
CA SER A 91 -2.54 -53.03 3.51
C SER A 91 -2.67 -54.18 4.52
N ILE A 92 -2.02 -54.07 5.68
CA ILE A 92 -2.01 -55.09 6.76
C ILE A 92 -2.70 -54.54 8.01
N ALA A 93 -3.51 -55.35 8.68
CA ALA A 93 -4.05 -55.03 10.01
C ALA A 93 -2.95 -55.17 11.08
N ILE A 94 -2.63 -54.09 11.78
CA ILE A 94 -1.59 -54.02 12.81
C ILE A 94 -2.14 -54.49 14.17
N ARG A 95 -3.28 -53.94 14.59
CA ARG A 95 -3.85 -54.15 15.94
C ARG A 95 -5.37 -54.07 15.91
N MET A 96 -6.03 -54.87 16.76
CA MET A 96 -7.49 -54.88 16.90
C MET A 96 -7.90 -54.68 18.37
N PHE A 97 -8.80 -53.73 18.62
CA PHE A 97 -9.46 -53.52 19.89
C PHE A 97 -10.88 -54.08 19.83
N LYS A 98 -11.28 -54.89 20.82
CA LYS A 98 -12.58 -55.56 20.85
C LYS A 98 -13.48 -54.95 21.94
N GLY A 99 -14.78 -54.82 21.65
CA GLY A 99 -15.78 -54.39 22.62
C GLY A 99 -15.93 -52.87 22.77
N TYR A 100 -15.55 -52.12 21.74
CA TYR A 100 -15.67 -50.67 21.61
C TYR A 100 -16.82 -50.33 20.65
N ARG A 101 -18.05 -50.64 21.08
CA ARG A 101 -19.26 -50.30 20.31
C ARG A 101 -19.48 -48.79 20.33
N GLU A 102 -19.81 -48.22 19.18
CA GLU A 102 -20.04 -46.77 19.01
C GLU A 102 -18.84 -45.92 19.45
N ALA A 103 -17.62 -46.46 19.37
CA ALA A 103 -16.43 -45.70 19.73
C ALA A 103 -16.17 -44.55 18.74
N GLU A 104 -15.73 -43.43 19.30
CA GLU A 104 -15.18 -42.31 18.55
C GLU A 104 -13.65 -42.33 18.68
N ILE A 105 -12.94 -42.02 17.59
CA ILE A 105 -11.50 -42.23 17.48
C ILE A 105 -10.83 -40.96 16.98
N GLY A 106 -9.60 -40.70 17.42
CA GLY A 106 -8.73 -39.69 16.83
C GLY A 106 -7.25 -40.05 16.99
N PHE A 107 -6.39 -39.36 16.25
CA PHE A 107 -4.93 -39.49 16.36
C PHE A 107 -4.31 -38.23 16.97
N ILE A 108 -3.19 -38.40 17.68
CA ILE A 108 -2.37 -37.29 18.19
C ILE A 108 -0.91 -37.58 17.87
N GLN A 109 -0.25 -36.66 17.17
CA GLN A 109 1.18 -36.72 16.87
C GLN A 109 1.96 -35.73 17.74
N ILE A 110 3.10 -36.17 18.27
CA ILE A 110 3.90 -35.42 19.24
C ILE A 110 5.36 -35.47 18.82
N GLU A 111 6.00 -34.32 18.73
CA GLU A 111 7.41 -34.20 18.34
C GLU A 111 8.33 -34.16 19.57
N GLU A 112 9.53 -34.73 19.42
CA GLU A 112 10.59 -34.62 20.43
C GLU A 112 11.10 -33.17 20.53
N SER A 113 11.03 -32.57 21.73
CA SER A 113 11.51 -31.21 21.95
C SER A 113 13.04 -31.19 22.12
N THR A 114 13.78 -30.70 21.13
CA THR A 114 15.20 -30.36 21.29
C THR A 114 15.32 -28.99 21.95
N THR A 115 15.84 -28.94 23.17
CA THR A 115 16.41 -27.72 23.72
C THR A 115 17.75 -27.47 23.06
N ARG A 116 17.92 -26.27 22.49
CA ARG A 116 19.10 -25.70 21.81
C ARG A 116 19.18 -25.94 20.30
N ASP A 117 19.23 -24.81 19.61
CA ASP A 117 19.49 -24.68 18.20
C ASP A 117 20.85 -25.29 17.84
N THR A 118 20.83 -26.27 16.95
CA THR A 118 21.96 -26.56 16.09
C THR A 118 21.38 -26.88 14.73
N SER A 119 21.75 -26.08 13.74
CA SER A 119 21.37 -26.15 12.34
C SER A 119 21.96 -27.38 11.64
N MET A 120 21.76 -28.57 12.21
CA MET A 120 22.08 -29.84 11.57
C MET A 120 21.05 -30.93 11.89
N SER A 121 20.43 -31.43 10.82
CA SER A 121 19.48 -32.54 10.71
C SER A 121 17.97 -32.24 10.89
N LEU A 122 17.41 -31.54 9.89
CA LEU A 122 15.97 -31.61 9.56
C LEU A 122 15.49 -33.04 9.19
N LEU A 123 16.38 -34.04 9.19
CA LEU A 123 16.14 -35.40 8.72
C LEU A 123 15.88 -36.43 9.84
N SER A 124 15.87 -36.05 11.13
CA SER A 124 15.67 -37.04 12.21
C SER A 124 14.85 -36.62 13.44
N ARG A 125 13.96 -35.62 13.34
CA ARG A 125 13.01 -35.35 14.44
C ARG A 125 12.10 -36.57 14.63
N LYS A 126 12.27 -37.28 15.74
CA LYS A 126 11.40 -38.42 16.07
C LYS A 126 10.02 -37.88 16.47
N SER A 127 8.98 -38.45 15.88
CA SER A 127 7.59 -38.16 16.25
C SER A 127 6.90 -39.41 16.78
N ALA A 128 6.07 -39.22 17.79
CA ALA A 128 5.31 -40.26 18.47
C ALA A 128 3.82 -40.14 18.09
N LEU A 129 3.18 -41.25 17.72
CA LEU A 129 1.77 -41.29 17.31
C LEU A 129 0.93 -42.08 18.32
N PHE A 130 -0.09 -41.41 18.86
CA PHE A 130 -1.04 -41.98 19.80
C PHE A 130 -2.44 -42.09 19.20
N LEU A 131 -3.16 -43.14 19.59
CA LEU A 131 -4.57 -43.36 19.28
C LEU A 131 -5.41 -42.98 20.51
N VAL A 132 -6.40 -42.10 20.32
CA VAL A 132 -7.40 -41.75 21.33
C VAL A 132 -8.69 -42.47 20.99
N ILE A 133 -9.23 -43.22 21.96
CA ILE A 133 -10.49 -43.94 21.82
C ILE A 133 -11.46 -43.44 22.89
N HIS A 134 -12.53 -42.80 22.47
CA HIS A 134 -13.67 -42.51 23.33
C HIS A 134 -14.68 -43.66 23.23
N ALA A 135 -15.04 -44.25 24.37
CA ALA A 135 -15.99 -45.34 24.49
C ALA A 135 -17.23 -44.88 25.28
N PRO A 136 -18.28 -44.35 24.60
CA PRO A 136 -19.42 -43.71 25.26
C PRO A 136 -20.14 -44.64 26.25
N LYS A 137 -20.29 -45.93 25.89
CA LYS A 137 -20.94 -46.94 26.77
C LYS A 137 -20.15 -47.22 28.04
N ARG A 138 -18.83 -47.01 28.02
CA ARG A 138 -17.95 -47.22 29.17
C ARG A 138 -17.64 -45.93 29.93
N GLN A 139 -18.06 -44.77 29.41
CA GLN A 139 -17.77 -43.46 30.00
C GLN A 139 -16.26 -43.22 30.18
N LEU A 140 -15.47 -43.67 29.19
CA LEU A 140 -14.01 -43.62 29.22
C LEU A 140 -13.43 -43.06 27.93
N VAL A 141 -12.39 -42.24 28.07
CA VAL A 141 -11.45 -41.92 26.99
C VAL A 141 -10.12 -42.58 27.30
N GLU A 142 -9.64 -43.42 26.39
CA GLU A 142 -8.39 -44.15 26.51
C GLU A 142 -7.37 -43.68 25.48
N ILE A 143 -6.10 -43.60 25.89
CA ILE A 143 -4.97 -43.25 25.03
C ILE A 143 -4.04 -44.46 24.89
N TRP A 144 -3.72 -44.81 23.65
CA TRP A 144 -2.96 -46.00 23.29
C TRP A 144 -1.82 -45.69 22.33
N GLY A 145 -0.72 -46.45 22.43
CA GLY A 145 0.27 -46.53 21.35
C GLY A 145 -0.29 -47.31 20.15
N CYS A 146 -0.03 -46.83 18.93
CA CYS A 146 -0.64 -47.37 17.71
C CYS A 146 -0.16 -48.78 17.31
N GLN A 147 1.14 -49.09 17.46
CA GLN A 147 1.73 -50.34 16.98
C GLN A 147 1.87 -51.38 18.10
N GLN A 148 2.65 -51.05 19.14
CA GLN A 148 2.93 -51.91 20.30
C GLN A 148 2.87 -51.05 21.58
N GLY A 149 2.50 -51.64 22.71
CA GLY A 149 2.45 -50.95 24.01
C GLY A 149 1.12 -51.06 24.76
N ALA A 150 1.21 -50.91 26.08
CA ALA A 150 0.07 -50.87 26.99
C ALA A 150 -0.74 -49.57 26.83
N ARG A 151 -1.85 -49.46 27.56
CA ARG A 151 -2.66 -48.25 27.64
C ARG A 151 -1.84 -47.15 28.34
N VAL A 152 -1.68 -45.99 27.71
CA VAL A 152 -0.87 -44.86 28.20
C VAL A 152 -1.65 -44.10 29.28
N ALA A 153 -2.95 -43.85 29.04
CA ALA A 153 -3.82 -43.18 29.98
C ALA A 153 -5.28 -43.59 29.77
N ALA A 154 -6.10 -43.42 30.81
CA ALA A 154 -7.55 -43.55 30.75
C ALA A 154 -8.19 -42.49 31.63
N PHE A 155 -9.22 -41.81 31.11
CA PHE A 155 -9.95 -40.74 31.79
C PHE A 155 -11.43 -41.08 31.84
N ASN A 156 -12.08 -40.86 32.99
CA ASN A 156 -13.52 -40.95 33.11
C ASN A 156 -14.15 -39.69 32.48
N VAL A 157 -15.15 -39.89 31.62
CA VAL A 157 -15.84 -38.80 30.91
C VAL A 157 -17.34 -39.02 30.95
N SER A 158 -18.11 -37.93 30.92
CA SER A 158 -19.57 -37.96 30.89
C SER A 158 -20.15 -38.70 29.67
N LYS A 159 -21.38 -39.20 29.83
CA LYS A 159 -22.03 -40.12 28.89
C LYS A 159 -22.32 -39.49 27.53
N ASN A 160 -22.61 -38.19 27.47
CA ASN A 160 -22.90 -37.44 26.24
C ASN A 160 -21.71 -36.58 25.78
N SER A 161 -20.50 -36.85 26.28
CA SER A 161 -19.29 -36.23 25.73
C SER A 161 -19.03 -36.71 24.30
N ARG A 162 -18.33 -35.90 23.51
CA ARG A 162 -17.99 -36.22 22.11
C ARG A 162 -16.53 -35.95 21.82
N LEU A 163 -15.87 -36.89 21.16
CA LEU A 163 -14.52 -36.74 20.64
C LEU A 163 -14.58 -36.21 19.21
N ILE A 164 -13.93 -35.08 18.97
CA ILE A 164 -13.84 -34.44 17.67
C ILE A 164 -12.41 -34.55 17.16
N TYR A 165 -12.25 -35.19 16.00
CA TYR A 165 -10.97 -35.30 15.30
C TYR A 165 -11.06 -34.59 13.94
N LEU A 166 -10.10 -33.73 13.66
CA LEU A 166 -10.03 -32.94 12.43
C LEU A 166 -9.20 -33.69 11.38
N GLU A 167 -9.88 -34.29 10.40
CA GLU A 167 -9.25 -35.10 9.35
C GLU A 167 -8.59 -34.28 8.23
N HIS A 168 -8.93 -33.00 8.11
CA HIS A 168 -8.53 -32.16 6.98
C HIS A 168 -7.99 -30.80 7.47
N TYR A 169 -7.05 -30.26 6.70
CA TYR A 169 -6.59 -28.88 6.84
C TYR A 169 -7.61 -27.90 6.26
N THR A 170 -7.47 -26.61 6.59
CA THR A 170 -8.34 -25.55 6.08
C THR A 170 -8.41 -25.58 4.54
N LEU A 171 -9.63 -25.61 4.01
CA LEU A 171 -9.90 -25.70 2.58
C LEU A 171 -9.28 -24.48 1.86
N GLY A 172 -8.44 -24.71 0.83
CA GLY A 172 -7.79 -23.65 0.05
C GLY A 172 -6.29 -23.43 0.32
N TRP A 173 -5.69 -24.08 1.32
CA TRP A 173 -4.26 -23.92 1.64
C TRP A 173 -3.33 -24.83 0.82
N ALA A 174 -3.85 -25.82 0.09
CA ALA A 174 -3.04 -26.84 -0.59
C ALA A 174 -2.32 -26.40 -1.88
N SER A 175 -2.15 -25.11 -2.14
CA SER A 175 -1.51 -24.60 -3.37
C SER A 175 -0.25 -23.76 -3.16
N SER A 176 0.38 -23.81 -1.99
CA SER A 176 1.68 -23.17 -1.77
C SER A 176 2.65 -24.20 -1.20
N GLY A 177 3.52 -24.72 -2.07
CA GLY A 177 4.64 -25.55 -1.66
C GLY A 177 5.62 -24.74 -0.83
N SER A 178 5.44 -24.71 0.49
CA SER A 178 6.52 -24.54 1.47
C SER A 178 6.00 -24.81 2.89
N ASN A 179 6.79 -25.59 3.64
CA ASN A 179 6.71 -25.75 5.09
C ASN A 179 5.46 -26.44 5.67
N SER A 180 5.32 -27.75 5.44
CA SER A 180 4.42 -28.62 6.20
C SER A 180 4.77 -28.73 7.71
N SER A 181 5.92 -28.21 8.14
CA SER A 181 6.39 -28.29 9.54
C SER A 181 5.76 -27.29 10.51
N LYS A 182 5.04 -26.26 10.03
CA LYS A 182 4.35 -25.29 10.88
C LYS A 182 2.90 -25.68 11.22
N LEU A 183 2.41 -26.82 10.72
CA LEU A 183 1.02 -27.25 10.95
C LEU A 183 0.81 -28.09 12.22
N SER A 184 1.86 -28.41 12.97
CA SER A 184 1.77 -29.17 14.23
C SER A 184 1.12 -28.39 15.39
N GLN A 185 0.76 -27.11 15.20
CA GLN A 185 0.19 -26.25 16.25
C GLN A 185 -1.34 -26.28 16.37
N TYR A 186 -2.08 -26.90 15.43
CA TYR A 186 -3.53 -27.05 15.58
C TYR A 186 -3.85 -28.36 16.29
N LYS A 187 -4.58 -28.27 17.41
CA LYS A 187 -5.00 -29.43 18.23
C LYS A 187 -5.95 -30.32 17.41
N GLN A 188 -5.39 -31.36 16.78
CA GLN A 188 -6.09 -32.28 15.87
C GLN A 188 -7.20 -33.10 16.54
N CYS A 189 -7.14 -33.28 17.86
CA CYS A 189 -8.08 -34.09 18.63
C CYS A 189 -8.54 -33.34 19.89
N ILE A 190 -9.85 -33.18 20.05
CA ILE A 190 -10.48 -32.38 21.10
C ILE A 190 -11.66 -33.14 21.69
N LEU A 191 -11.87 -33.03 23.01
CA LEU A 191 -13.01 -33.60 23.72
C LEU A 191 -14.00 -32.49 24.11
N LEU A 192 -15.27 -32.65 23.73
CA LEU A 192 -16.38 -31.77 24.10
C LEU A 192 -17.20 -32.45 25.21
N GLU A 193 -17.34 -31.79 26.37
CA GLU A 193 -18.16 -32.28 27.47
C GLU A 193 -19.60 -31.73 27.44
N GLU A 194 -20.49 -32.33 28.24
CA GLU A 194 -21.93 -31.99 28.29
C GLU A 194 -22.22 -30.54 28.69
N ASN A 195 -21.31 -29.94 29.47
CA ASN A 195 -21.36 -28.54 29.90
C ASN A 195 -20.86 -27.57 28.81
N GLY A 196 -20.44 -28.06 27.64
CA GLY A 196 -19.85 -27.26 26.58
C GLY A 196 -18.36 -26.95 26.77
N GLU A 197 -17.71 -27.51 27.80
CA GLU A 197 -16.27 -27.35 28.00
C GLU A 197 -15.48 -28.13 26.94
N ILE A 198 -14.40 -27.50 26.48
CA ILE A 198 -13.50 -28.04 25.47
C ILE A 198 -12.20 -28.47 26.17
N LYS A 199 -11.92 -29.77 26.18
CA LYS A 199 -10.72 -30.36 26.78
C LYS A 199 -9.77 -30.87 25.71
N THR A 200 -8.47 -30.73 25.98
CA THR A 200 -7.41 -31.06 25.02
C THR A 200 -6.34 -31.90 25.68
N PHE A 201 -5.79 -32.88 24.96
CA PHE A 201 -4.83 -33.82 25.50
C PHE A 201 -3.40 -33.27 25.37
N GLN A 202 -2.67 -33.20 26.50
CA GLN A 202 -1.24 -32.95 26.52
C GLN A 202 -0.53 -34.23 26.95
N ILE A 203 0.24 -34.83 26.05
CA ILE A 203 0.92 -36.11 26.27
C ILE A 203 2.43 -35.85 26.07
N PRO A 204 3.27 -36.01 27.10
CA PRO A 204 4.72 -35.89 26.93
C PRO A 204 5.30 -36.94 25.99
N PHE A 205 6.24 -36.54 25.11
CA PHE A 205 6.87 -37.44 24.12
C PHE A 205 7.48 -38.71 24.75
N HIS A 206 8.11 -38.59 25.92
CA HIS A 206 8.77 -39.70 26.60
C HIS A 206 7.82 -40.83 27.05
N LEU A 207 6.50 -40.60 27.11
CA LEU A 207 5.53 -41.63 27.48
C LEU A 207 5.41 -42.76 26.44
N ILE A 208 5.94 -42.57 25.22
CA ILE A 208 6.03 -43.66 24.24
C ILE A 208 7.23 -44.59 24.48
N LEU A 209 8.23 -44.14 25.26
CA LEU A 209 9.51 -44.83 25.50
C LEU A 209 9.52 -45.58 26.84
N SER A 210 8.41 -46.24 27.19
CA SER A 210 8.15 -46.87 28.49
C SER A 210 9.41 -47.51 29.12
N ASP A 211 9.76 -46.99 30.31
CA ASP A 211 10.55 -47.60 31.40
C ASP A 211 12.00 -47.14 31.70
N ARG A 212 12.63 -46.12 31.05
CA ARG A 212 14.03 -45.74 31.40
C ARG A 212 14.38 -44.27 31.77
N ASN A 213 13.48 -43.28 31.64
CA ASN A 213 13.82 -41.85 31.79
C ASN A 213 13.19 -41.10 33.01
N ASN A 214 13.13 -41.73 34.18
CA ASN A 214 12.63 -41.06 35.40
C ASN A 214 13.59 -39.97 35.95
N GLN A 215 14.88 -40.01 35.57
CA GLN A 215 15.93 -39.09 36.05
C GLN A 215 15.86 -37.70 35.40
N ARG A 216 15.67 -37.61 34.07
CA ARG A 216 15.56 -36.30 33.37
C ARG A 216 14.32 -35.51 33.78
N ALA A 217 13.23 -36.20 34.13
CA ALA A 217 12.02 -35.57 34.67
C ALA A 217 12.30 -34.94 36.05
N HIS A 218 13.11 -35.58 36.89
CA HIS A 218 13.56 -35.04 38.17
C HIS A 218 14.43 -33.79 37.98
N ASP A 219 15.46 -33.85 37.14
CA ASP A 219 16.36 -32.71 36.89
C ASP A 219 15.61 -31.49 36.32
N LEU A 220 14.62 -31.71 35.44
CA LEU A 220 13.75 -30.63 34.94
C LEU A 220 12.91 -29.97 36.04
N THR A 221 12.52 -30.71 37.09
CA THR A 221 11.83 -30.10 38.24
C THR A 221 12.77 -29.23 39.08
N VAL A 222 14.03 -29.63 39.23
CA VAL A 222 15.06 -28.86 39.93
C VAL A 222 15.39 -27.57 39.18
N VAL A 223 15.61 -27.63 37.85
CA VAL A 223 15.82 -26.44 37.01
C VAL A 223 14.63 -25.47 37.10
N ARG A 224 13.39 -25.97 37.12
CA ARG A 224 12.19 -25.14 37.32
C ARG A 224 12.13 -24.49 38.70
N GLN A 225 12.65 -25.14 39.74
CA GLN A 225 12.73 -24.55 41.09
C GLN A 225 13.75 -23.42 41.14
N VAL A 226 14.95 -23.63 40.59
CA VAL A 226 15.96 -22.56 40.47
C VAL A 226 15.43 -21.38 39.67
N ARG A 227 14.70 -21.62 38.57
CA ARG A 227 14.05 -20.57 37.77
C ARG A 227 12.97 -19.80 38.54
N ARG A 228 12.29 -20.42 39.52
CA ARG A 228 11.33 -19.73 40.40
C ARG A 228 12.06 -18.88 41.43
N LEU A 229 13.07 -19.44 42.09
CA LEU A 229 13.90 -18.72 43.05
C LEU A 229 14.47 -17.44 42.44
N LEU A 230 15.05 -17.54 41.23
CA LEU A 230 15.60 -16.39 40.50
C LEU A 230 14.55 -15.34 40.08
N LYS A 231 13.27 -15.69 39.99
CA LYS A 231 12.17 -14.76 39.66
C LYS A 231 11.56 -14.09 40.89
N GLU A 232 11.63 -14.75 42.04
CA GLU A 232 11.07 -14.26 43.31
C GLU A 232 12.03 -13.32 44.04
N SER A 233 13.35 -13.43 43.78
CA SER A 233 14.37 -12.52 44.31
C SER A 233 14.65 -11.34 43.40
N THR A 234 14.95 -10.19 44.02
CA THR A 234 15.31 -8.93 43.34
C THR A 234 16.78 -8.54 43.47
N ASP A 235 17.50 -9.09 44.46
CA ASP A 235 18.89 -8.73 44.79
C ASP A 235 19.78 -9.96 45.03
N ASP A 236 21.09 -9.82 44.79
CA ASP A 236 22.12 -10.86 45.01
C ASP A 236 22.47 -11.05 46.50
N ASN A 237 21.62 -11.77 47.21
CA ASN A 237 21.76 -12.05 48.64
C ASN A 237 22.43 -13.42 48.93
N ASP A 238 23.14 -13.52 50.05
CA ASP A 238 23.81 -14.78 50.45
C ASP A 238 22.84 -15.95 50.72
N SER A 239 21.57 -15.66 51.05
CA SER A 239 20.52 -16.69 51.14
C SER A 239 20.21 -17.32 49.78
N LEU A 240 20.11 -16.50 48.73
CA LEU A 240 19.88 -16.94 47.35
C LEU A 240 21.03 -17.84 46.86
N LYS A 241 22.27 -17.42 47.12
CA LYS A 241 23.47 -18.19 46.74
C LYS A 241 23.46 -19.59 47.36
N ASN A 242 23.12 -19.66 48.65
CA ASN A 242 23.02 -20.92 49.38
C ASN A 242 21.88 -21.81 48.87
N ASP A 243 20.71 -21.23 48.56
CA ASP A 243 19.56 -21.97 48.05
C ASP A 243 19.82 -22.54 46.65
N ILE A 244 20.44 -21.75 45.76
CA ILE A 244 20.85 -22.21 44.41
C ILE A 244 21.89 -23.32 44.53
N HIS A 245 22.90 -23.16 45.40
CA HIS A 245 23.91 -24.17 45.65
C HIS A 245 23.31 -25.50 46.17
N GLN A 246 22.31 -25.43 47.05
CA GLN A 246 21.59 -26.62 47.53
C GLN A 246 20.78 -27.32 46.43
N GLN A 247 20.09 -26.58 45.56
CA GLN A 247 19.35 -27.19 44.46
C GLN A 247 20.29 -27.77 43.39
N ARG A 248 21.44 -27.13 43.11
CA ARG A 248 22.43 -27.65 42.17
C ARG A 248 22.94 -29.04 42.57
N LYS A 249 23.22 -29.27 43.86
CA LYS A 249 23.70 -30.57 44.38
C LYS A 249 22.72 -31.72 44.17
N ARG A 250 21.45 -31.44 43.86
CA ARG A 250 20.41 -32.45 43.61
C ARG A 250 20.33 -32.86 42.14
N LEU A 251 21.02 -32.14 41.24
CA LEU A 251 21.08 -32.49 39.81
C LEU A 251 21.90 -33.75 39.58
N ILE A 252 21.39 -34.61 38.70
CA ILE A 252 22.04 -35.85 38.29
C ILE A 252 22.66 -35.72 36.89
N SER A 253 22.01 -34.98 35.97
CA SER A 253 22.50 -34.77 34.59
C SER A 253 23.47 -33.58 34.45
N LEU A 254 24.56 -33.79 33.70
CA LEU A 254 25.52 -32.75 33.31
C LEU A 254 24.89 -31.69 32.38
N ASP A 255 23.95 -32.08 31.51
CA ASP A 255 23.24 -31.16 30.62
C ASP A 255 22.43 -30.12 31.43
N SER A 256 21.82 -30.55 32.54
CA SER A 256 21.03 -29.67 33.40
C SER A 256 21.88 -28.67 34.19
N GLN A 257 23.18 -28.95 34.41
CA GLN A 257 24.11 -27.99 35.00
C GLN A 257 24.41 -26.84 34.03
N SER A 258 24.54 -27.14 32.73
CA SER A 258 24.67 -26.09 31.71
C SER A 258 23.40 -25.23 31.59
N GLU A 259 22.21 -25.81 31.78
CA GLU A 259 20.94 -25.05 31.77
C GLU A 259 20.80 -24.12 32.98
N ILE A 260 21.33 -24.52 34.15
CA ILE A 260 21.41 -23.61 35.31
C ILE A 260 22.39 -22.47 35.05
N LEU A 261 23.56 -22.73 34.49
CA LEU A 261 24.53 -21.68 34.16
C LEU A 261 23.94 -20.66 33.18
N ASP A 262 23.25 -21.13 32.14
CA ASP A 262 22.55 -20.24 31.21
C ASP A 262 21.50 -19.37 31.93
N LEU A 263 20.75 -19.93 32.88
CA LEU A 263 19.78 -19.16 33.68
C LEU A 263 20.46 -18.11 34.57
N LEU A 264 21.63 -18.40 35.13
CA LEU A 264 22.40 -17.45 35.95
C LEU A 264 23.04 -16.33 35.11
N PHE A 265 23.42 -16.61 33.86
CA PHE A 265 23.96 -15.57 32.97
C PHE A 265 22.89 -14.54 32.56
N HIS A 266 21.64 -14.95 32.43
CA HIS A 266 20.52 -14.10 31.98
C HIS A 266 19.78 -13.37 33.12
N THR A 267 20.30 -13.38 34.34
CA THR A 267 19.72 -12.66 35.48
C THR A 267 20.45 -11.36 35.78
N ASP A 268 19.74 -10.25 35.65
CA ASP A 268 20.32 -8.90 35.59
C ASP A 268 20.86 -8.37 36.94
N TYR A 269 20.39 -8.91 38.08
CA TYR A 269 20.76 -8.42 39.41
C TYR A 269 21.91 -9.20 40.07
N LEU A 270 22.44 -10.27 39.43
CA LEU A 270 23.54 -11.05 39.99
C LEU A 270 24.89 -10.38 39.77
N ASN A 271 25.73 -10.33 40.82
CA ASN A 271 27.09 -9.81 40.68
C ASN A 271 27.97 -10.77 39.85
N LEU A 272 28.90 -10.19 39.08
CA LEU A 272 29.87 -10.94 38.27
C LEU A 272 30.71 -11.91 39.10
N ASN A 273 31.02 -11.56 40.35
CA ASN A 273 31.74 -12.43 41.29
C ASN A 273 30.93 -13.66 41.71
N THR A 274 29.60 -13.51 41.84
CA THR A 274 28.70 -14.61 42.17
C THR A 274 28.57 -15.59 41.01
N ILE A 275 28.48 -15.08 39.78
CA ILE A 275 28.49 -15.89 38.55
C ILE A 275 29.82 -16.66 38.43
N ARG A 276 30.96 -15.98 38.66
CA ARG A 276 32.30 -16.60 38.66
C ARG A 276 32.40 -17.75 39.65
N MET A 277 31.94 -17.55 40.89
CA MET A 277 31.93 -18.57 41.94
C MET A 277 31.16 -19.83 41.49
N PHE A 278 29.98 -19.68 40.89
CA PHE A 278 29.19 -20.83 40.42
C PHE A 278 29.82 -21.56 39.23
N ILE A 279 30.52 -20.86 38.34
CA ILE A 279 31.26 -21.49 37.24
C ILE A 279 32.45 -22.31 37.78
N ASP A 280 33.24 -21.71 38.69
CA ASP A 280 34.39 -22.37 39.31
C ASP A 280 33.97 -23.63 40.09
N GLU A 281 32.84 -23.57 40.82
CA GLU A 281 32.30 -24.72 41.53
C GLU A 281 31.85 -25.86 40.59
N ILE A 282 31.24 -25.54 39.43
CA ILE A 282 30.81 -26.55 38.44
C ILE A 282 32.03 -27.18 37.74
N LEU A 283 33.08 -26.39 37.47
CA LEU A 283 34.35 -26.91 36.96
C LEU A 283 34.96 -27.92 37.92
N ILE A 284 35.07 -27.58 39.20
CA ILE A 284 35.61 -28.46 40.25
C ILE A 284 34.78 -29.75 40.39
N ASP A 285 33.45 -29.66 40.30
CA ASP A 285 32.55 -30.82 40.37
C ASP A 285 32.66 -31.71 39.11
N SER A 286 32.89 -31.12 37.92
CA SER A 286 33.10 -31.85 36.66
C SER A 286 34.42 -32.62 36.62
N GLU A 287 35.49 -32.06 37.17
CA GLU A 287 36.81 -32.71 37.25
C GLU A 287 36.77 -33.96 38.14
N LYS A 288 36.04 -33.89 39.26
CA LYS A 288 35.85 -35.01 40.21
C LYS A 288 34.96 -36.13 39.67
N THR A 289 34.02 -35.83 38.79
CA THR A 289 33.02 -36.78 38.27
C THR A 289 33.40 -37.42 36.93
N SER A 290 34.52 -36.99 36.33
CA SER A 290 35.09 -37.45 35.05
C SER A 290 35.29 -38.97 34.89
N HIS A 291 35.33 -39.73 35.99
CA HIS A 291 35.48 -41.20 35.96
C HIS A 291 34.17 -42.00 35.93
N HIS A 292 33.01 -41.39 36.20
CA HIS A 292 31.72 -42.08 36.34
C HIS A 292 30.69 -41.75 35.25
N HIS A 293 30.86 -40.63 34.55
CA HIS A 293 30.00 -40.17 33.46
C HIS A 293 30.71 -40.23 32.10
N ASN A 294 29.95 -40.03 31.01
CA ASN A 294 30.43 -40.11 29.64
C ASN A 294 31.54 -39.06 29.41
N PRO A 295 32.79 -39.44 29.09
CA PRO A 295 33.93 -38.52 29.10
C PRO A 295 33.79 -37.36 28.12
N GLN A 296 33.04 -37.55 27.03
CA GLN A 296 32.76 -36.49 26.05
C GLN A 296 31.88 -35.38 26.64
N GLU A 297 30.84 -35.72 27.42
CA GLU A 297 29.93 -34.76 28.05
C GLU A 297 30.65 -33.93 29.13
N CYS A 298 31.55 -34.56 29.91
CA CYS A 298 32.39 -33.85 30.87
C CYS A 298 33.35 -32.85 30.19
N ILE A 299 33.98 -33.24 29.08
CA ILE A 299 34.87 -32.35 28.32
C ILE A 299 34.08 -31.17 27.75
N HIS A 300 32.88 -31.39 27.21
CA HIS A 300 32.03 -30.33 26.70
C HIS A 300 31.59 -29.33 27.78
N LEU A 301 31.29 -29.80 28.99
CA LEU A 301 30.93 -28.94 30.12
C LEU A 301 32.15 -28.14 30.61
N GLN A 302 33.33 -28.76 30.71
CA GLN A 302 34.57 -28.09 31.08
C GLN A 302 34.95 -27.00 30.08
N ASP A 303 34.81 -27.28 28.79
CA ASP A 303 35.01 -26.29 27.74
C ASP A 303 34.03 -25.13 27.90
N PHE A 304 32.74 -25.42 28.05
CA PHE A 304 31.72 -24.38 28.24
C PHE A 304 32.05 -23.44 29.41
N CYS A 305 32.44 -24.00 30.55
CA CYS A 305 32.79 -23.22 31.74
C CYS A 305 34.10 -22.41 31.57
N ASN A 306 35.15 -22.99 30.96
CA ASN A 306 36.40 -22.27 30.71
C ASN A 306 36.20 -21.09 29.74
N ASN A 307 35.36 -21.25 28.72
CA ASN A 307 35.01 -20.16 27.82
C ASN A 307 34.17 -19.08 28.53
N ALA A 308 33.21 -19.48 29.37
CA ALA A 308 32.42 -18.54 30.17
C ALA A 308 33.30 -17.70 31.12
N LEU A 309 34.33 -18.31 31.74
CA LEU A 309 35.29 -17.58 32.57
C LEU A 309 36.14 -16.59 31.77
N ASN A 310 36.60 -16.97 30.58
CA ASN A 310 37.36 -16.07 29.70
C ASN A 310 36.50 -14.86 29.27
N LEU A 311 35.26 -15.11 28.85
CA LEU A 311 34.30 -14.05 28.51
C LEU A 311 33.96 -13.16 29.70
N LEU A 312 33.84 -13.73 30.90
CA LEU A 312 33.57 -12.98 32.13
C LEU A 312 34.75 -12.07 32.50
N ASN A 313 35.99 -12.54 32.34
CA ASN A 313 37.17 -11.70 32.55
C ASN A 313 37.21 -10.53 31.56
N ILE A 314 36.97 -10.79 30.27
CA ILE A 314 36.90 -9.74 29.23
C ILE A 314 35.81 -8.72 29.57
N TYR A 315 34.61 -9.18 29.94
CA TYR A 315 33.50 -8.32 30.33
C TYR A 315 33.83 -7.46 31.57
N THR A 316 34.48 -8.03 32.60
CA THR A 316 34.88 -7.26 33.79
C THR A 316 35.89 -6.16 33.48
N VAL A 317 36.83 -6.42 32.57
CA VAL A 317 37.83 -5.44 32.14
C VAL A 317 37.16 -4.31 31.36
N ILE A 318 36.25 -4.64 30.43
CA ILE A 318 35.49 -3.65 29.66
C ILE A 318 34.64 -2.76 30.57
N GLU A 319 33.91 -3.33 31.54
CA GLU A 319 33.12 -2.55 32.49
C GLU A 319 33.99 -1.61 33.34
N GLN A 320 35.15 -2.07 33.81
CA GLN A 320 36.10 -1.21 34.55
C GLN A 320 36.51 0.02 33.72
N TYR A 321 36.96 -0.21 32.48
CA TYR A 321 37.32 0.89 31.58
C TYR A 321 36.14 1.82 31.28
N ARG A 322 34.94 1.27 31.10
CA ARG A 322 33.73 2.06 30.83
C ARG A 322 33.37 2.95 32.02
N THR A 323 33.44 2.43 33.24
CA THR A 323 33.17 3.21 34.47
C THR A 323 34.15 4.37 34.66
N ASP A 324 35.43 4.17 34.28
CA ASP A 324 36.46 5.21 34.39
C ASP A 324 36.23 6.37 33.39
N HIS A 325 35.65 6.08 32.23
CA HIS A 325 35.51 7.04 31.13
C HIS A 325 34.08 7.58 30.92
N LEU A 326 33.09 7.04 31.64
CA LEU A 326 31.68 7.49 31.63
C LEU A 326 31.47 9.01 31.84
N PRO A 327 32.22 9.71 32.73
CA PRO A 327 32.04 11.14 32.99
C PRO A 327 32.45 12.07 31.84
N LEU A 328 33.19 11.56 30.84
CA LEU A 328 33.75 12.34 29.73
C LEU A 328 32.81 12.40 28.51
N LEU A 329 31.84 11.48 28.43
CA LEU A 329 30.89 11.33 27.32
C LEU A 329 29.85 12.47 27.24
N CYS A 330 29.55 13.14 28.35
CA CYS A 330 28.41 14.07 28.45
C CYS A 330 28.73 15.56 28.22
N LYS A 331 29.86 15.93 27.58
CA LYS A 331 30.34 17.34 27.59
C LYS A 331 30.50 18.05 26.24
N ASN A 332 30.11 17.47 25.11
CA ASN A 332 30.45 18.04 23.79
C ASN A 332 29.22 18.10 22.86
N GLU A 333 28.65 19.29 22.63
CA GLU A 333 27.44 19.49 21.81
C GLU A 333 27.61 20.47 20.62
N ASP A 334 28.81 21.00 20.36
CA ASP A 334 29.01 21.99 19.29
C ASP A 334 29.46 21.36 17.96
N LEU A 335 28.86 21.80 16.85
CA LEU A 335 29.27 21.45 15.47
C LEU A 335 30.66 22.05 15.17
N PHE A 336 31.51 21.31 14.46
CA PHE A 336 32.83 21.80 14.01
C PHE A 336 32.73 23.05 13.12
N SER A 337 33.77 23.89 13.11
CA SER A 337 33.77 25.11 12.30
C SER A 337 33.93 24.82 10.81
N LYS A 338 33.42 25.71 9.95
CA LYS A 338 33.56 25.60 8.49
C LYS A 338 35.03 25.61 8.04
N GLU A 339 35.88 26.38 8.72
CA GLU A 339 37.31 26.51 8.42
C GLU A 339 38.07 25.22 8.77
N GLU A 340 37.78 24.61 9.92
CA GLU A 340 38.34 23.30 10.29
C GLU A 340 37.87 22.20 9.32
N PHE A 341 36.61 22.23 8.89
CA PHE A 341 36.06 21.28 7.91
C PHE A 341 36.77 21.33 6.56
N GLN A 342 37.11 22.53 6.10
CA GLN A 342 37.84 22.73 4.86
C GLN A 342 39.31 22.28 4.96
N ASN A 343 40.00 22.73 6.00
CA ASN A 343 41.44 22.50 6.17
C ASN A 343 41.76 21.03 6.48
N GLU A 344 40.96 20.36 7.29
CA GLU A 344 41.23 18.96 7.67
C GLU A 344 40.92 17.95 6.57
N LEU A 345 39.96 18.24 5.69
CA LEU A 345 39.51 17.35 4.62
C LEU A 345 40.07 17.71 3.23
N ASN A 346 40.90 18.76 3.13
CA ASN A 346 41.47 19.28 1.88
C ASN A 346 40.39 19.48 0.79
N LEU A 347 39.29 20.16 1.13
CA LEU A 347 38.16 20.41 0.23
C LEU A 347 38.33 21.73 -0.55
N THR A 348 37.79 21.79 -1.77
CA THR A 348 37.67 23.06 -2.51
C THR A 348 36.61 23.96 -1.87
N ASP A 349 36.60 25.26 -2.18
CA ASP A 349 35.60 26.20 -1.63
C ASP A 349 34.16 25.77 -1.96
N ASP A 350 33.94 25.22 -3.16
CA ASP A 350 32.61 24.79 -3.60
C ASP A 350 32.20 23.44 -3.00
N GLU A 351 33.13 22.49 -2.86
CA GLU A 351 32.89 21.25 -2.10
C GLU A 351 32.59 21.54 -0.63
N THR A 352 33.34 22.47 -0.03
CA THR A 352 33.14 22.89 1.37
C THR A 352 31.77 23.50 1.56
N LYS A 353 31.34 24.40 0.67
CA LYS A 353 29.98 24.98 0.74
C LYS A 353 28.90 23.90 0.67
N LEU A 354 28.98 22.99 -0.30
CA LEU A 354 27.98 21.95 -0.52
C LEU A 354 27.91 20.96 0.66
N TYR A 355 29.04 20.36 1.04
CA TYR A 355 29.05 19.32 2.07
C TYR A 355 28.75 19.91 3.44
N TYR A 356 29.35 21.05 3.81
CA TYR A 356 29.08 21.68 5.11
C TYR A 356 27.60 22.09 5.25
N GLN A 357 26.97 22.58 4.18
CA GLN A 357 25.54 22.89 4.17
C GLN A 357 24.65 21.66 4.48
N LEU A 358 25.02 20.47 4.00
CA LEU A 358 24.32 19.22 4.33
C LEU A 358 24.45 18.87 5.83
N PHE A 359 25.63 19.05 6.43
CA PHE A 359 25.87 18.81 7.86
C PHE A 359 25.11 19.84 8.74
N GLU A 360 25.14 21.12 8.37
CA GLU A 360 24.45 22.20 9.09
C GLU A 360 22.93 22.00 9.12
N GLN A 361 22.30 21.63 8.00
CA GLN A 361 20.87 21.39 7.93
C GLN A 361 20.42 20.19 8.76
N PHE A 362 21.20 19.10 8.77
CA PHE A 362 20.91 17.95 9.62
C PHE A 362 20.98 18.33 11.10
N TYR A 363 22.00 19.10 11.49
CA TYR A 363 22.16 19.61 12.85
C TYR A 363 20.95 20.47 13.28
N HIS A 364 20.49 21.39 12.43
CA HIS A 364 19.31 22.21 12.71
C HIS A 364 18.00 21.40 12.77
N ASN A 365 17.77 20.46 11.83
CA ASN A 365 16.58 19.59 11.83
C ASN A 365 16.48 18.75 13.12
N ARG A 366 17.62 18.32 13.66
CA ARG A 366 17.68 17.56 14.93
C ARG A 366 17.40 18.45 16.14
N ASN A 367 18.01 19.63 16.24
CA ASN A 367 17.79 20.55 17.35
C ASN A 367 16.32 20.99 17.46
N ASP A 368 15.62 21.13 16.34
CA ASP A 368 14.18 21.37 16.30
C ASP A 368 13.35 20.20 16.83
N ASN A 369 13.81 18.96 16.66
CA ASN A 369 13.15 17.75 17.15
C ASN A 369 13.41 17.49 18.64
N ILE A 370 14.62 17.82 19.13
CA ILE A 370 14.99 17.73 20.55
C ILE A 370 14.19 18.73 21.38
N LYS A 371 14.06 19.98 20.92
CA LYS A 371 13.27 21.03 21.61
C LYS A 371 11.78 20.69 21.78
N LYS A 372 11.25 19.69 21.06
CA LYS A 372 9.83 19.32 21.05
C LYS A 372 9.50 18.10 21.90
N LYS A 373 10.47 17.40 22.49
CA LYS A 373 10.24 16.22 23.33
C LYS A 373 10.46 16.54 24.81
N VAL A 374 9.53 16.08 25.66
CA VAL A 374 9.66 16.15 27.12
C VAL A 374 10.64 15.06 27.54
N HIS A 375 11.73 15.45 28.20
CA HIS A 375 12.76 14.52 28.67
C HIS A 375 12.42 13.99 30.07
N PHE A 376 12.54 12.68 30.26
CA PHE A 376 12.59 12.06 31.59
C PHE A 376 14.06 11.87 32.00
N ILE A 377 14.34 11.85 33.31
CA ILE A 377 15.69 11.81 33.90
C ILE A 377 16.50 10.57 33.44
N ASP A 378 15.83 9.53 32.95
CA ASP A 378 16.44 8.31 32.42
C ASP A 378 16.92 8.42 30.95
N ASP A 379 16.55 9.48 30.22
CA ASP A 379 16.90 9.63 28.80
C ASP A 379 18.39 9.90 28.55
N ASN A 380 19.12 10.41 29.55
CA ASN A 380 20.57 10.58 29.47
C ASN A 380 21.34 9.25 29.54
N ASN A 381 20.67 8.17 29.96
CA ASN A 381 21.22 6.81 29.96
C ASN A 381 20.84 6.03 28.68
N LEU A 382 20.04 6.58 27.76
CA LEU A 382 19.63 5.90 26.52
C LEU A 382 20.78 5.66 25.52
N LEU A 383 21.88 6.40 25.62
CA LEU A 383 23.07 6.17 24.79
C LEU A 383 23.94 5.01 25.28
N ILE A 384 23.68 4.52 26.50
CA ILE A 384 24.52 3.55 27.19
C ILE A 384 23.60 2.45 27.72
N SER A 385 23.16 1.56 26.82
CA SER A 385 22.41 0.36 27.22
C SER A 385 23.19 -0.41 28.28
N ASN A 386 22.55 -0.72 29.42
CA ASN A 386 23.07 -1.71 30.37
C ASN A 386 23.10 -3.08 29.67
N PHE A 387 24.22 -3.38 29.03
CA PHE A 387 24.43 -4.61 28.28
C PHE A 387 24.82 -5.71 29.27
N THR A 388 23.97 -6.70 29.49
CA THR A 388 24.18 -7.69 30.55
C THR A 388 25.17 -8.78 30.12
N PHE A 389 25.81 -9.43 31.10
CA PHE A 389 26.77 -10.50 30.80
C PHE A 389 26.13 -11.66 30.01
N GLY A 390 24.87 -12.01 30.27
CA GLY A 390 24.15 -13.03 29.50
C GLY A 390 23.96 -12.65 28.03
N GLN A 391 23.64 -11.39 27.76
CA GLN A 391 23.58 -10.87 26.39
C GLN A 391 24.96 -10.95 25.72
N PHE A 392 26.03 -10.53 26.40
CA PHE A 392 27.41 -10.61 25.91
C PHE A 392 27.84 -12.06 25.62
N GLN A 393 27.64 -12.99 26.56
CA GLN A 393 28.00 -14.40 26.41
C GLN A 393 27.21 -15.09 25.29
N SER A 394 25.95 -14.70 25.08
CA SER A 394 25.10 -15.25 24.02
C SER A 394 25.61 -14.95 22.60
N MET A 395 26.52 -13.98 22.43
CA MET A 395 27.02 -13.53 21.13
C MET A 395 28.30 -14.23 20.66
N PHE A 396 28.94 -15.05 21.49
CA PHE A 396 30.19 -15.73 21.13
C PHE A 396 30.02 -17.27 21.05
N ILE A 397 30.79 -17.90 20.15
CA ILE A 397 30.95 -19.36 20.03
C ILE A 397 32.31 -19.74 20.60
N SER A 398 32.38 -20.92 21.21
CA SER A 398 33.67 -21.57 21.49
C SER A 398 34.19 -22.30 20.25
N SER A 399 35.27 -21.81 19.66
CA SER A 399 36.03 -22.53 18.63
C SER A 399 37.29 -23.14 19.24
N ARG A 400 37.37 -24.47 19.30
CA ARG A 400 38.64 -25.18 19.51
C ARG A 400 39.35 -25.32 18.16
N HIS A 401 40.41 -24.55 17.94
CA HIS A 401 41.43 -24.95 16.97
C HIS A 401 42.40 -25.91 17.65
N ILE A 402 42.48 -27.14 17.12
CA ILE A 402 43.16 -28.30 17.72
C ILE A 402 44.69 -28.09 17.90
N HIS A 403 45.28 -26.97 17.47
CA HIS A 403 46.73 -26.74 17.52
C HIS A 403 47.22 -25.33 17.91
N SER A 404 46.42 -24.46 18.54
CA SER A 404 46.93 -23.18 19.06
C SER A 404 46.45 -22.91 20.48
N ILE A 405 47.37 -22.49 21.34
CA ILE A 405 47.14 -22.12 22.76
C ILE A 405 46.30 -20.84 22.89
N ASP A 406 46.05 -20.13 21.79
CA ASP A 406 45.24 -18.92 21.78
C ASP A 406 43.77 -19.27 21.55
N ASN A 407 42.97 -19.15 22.62
CA ASN A 407 41.51 -19.19 22.56
C ASN A 407 40.99 -17.96 21.80
N GLN A 408 40.90 -18.04 20.48
CA GLN A 408 40.25 -17.01 19.68
C GLN A 408 38.73 -17.12 19.83
N LEU A 409 38.07 -15.99 20.11
CA LEU A 409 36.61 -15.91 20.18
C LEU A 409 36.05 -15.71 18.78
N GLU A 410 35.02 -16.47 18.43
CA GLU A 410 34.26 -16.27 17.20
C GLU A 410 32.87 -15.75 17.53
N ILE A 411 32.40 -14.74 16.80
CA ILE A 411 31.06 -14.18 16.98
C ILE A 411 30.04 -15.14 16.32
N LYS A 412 28.85 -15.31 16.92
CA LYS A 412 27.81 -16.16 16.31
C LYS A 412 27.36 -15.58 14.97
N SER A 413 27.25 -16.42 13.94
CA SER A 413 26.76 -16.04 12.62
C SER A 413 25.29 -15.58 12.56
N THR A 414 24.53 -15.74 13.64
CA THR A 414 23.07 -15.54 13.67
C THR A 414 22.63 -14.35 14.51
N ILE A 415 23.53 -13.42 14.86
CA ILE A 415 23.20 -12.26 15.70
C ILE A 415 22.46 -11.22 14.88
N ASN A 416 21.31 -10.72 15.34
CA ASN A 416 20.56 -9.68 14.62
C ASN A 416 21.39 -8.38 14.44
N SER A 417 21.08 -7.59 13.41
CA SER A 417 21.80 -6.33 13.14
C SER A 417 21.76 -5.33 14.30
N GLU A 418 20.64 -5.25 15.02
CA GLU A 418 20.47 -4.39 16.19
C GLU A 418 21.36 -4.82 17.36
N ASP A 419 21.38 -6.13 17.65
CA ASP A 419 22.23 -6.73 18.69
C ASP A 419 23.72 -6.54 18.36
N PHE A 420 24.08 -6.60 17.07
CA PHE A 420 25.42 -6.34 16.60
C PHE A 420 25.85 -4.87 16.74
N SER A 421 24.97 -3.90 16.42
CA SER A 421 25.22 -2.48 16.75
C SER A 421 25.36 -2.24 18.23
N ASN A 422 24.51 -2.86 19.06
CA ASN A 422 24.55 -2.69 20.51
C ASN A 422 25.84 -3.24 21.11
N LEU A 423 26.33 -4.39 20.61
CA LEU A 423 27.64 -4.91 20.98
C LEU A 423 28.76 -3.94 20.57
N GLY A 424 28.74 -3.41 19.36
CA GLY A 424 29.75 -2.47 18.89
C GLY A 424 29.76 -1.15 19.68
N LEU A 425 28.58 -0.59 19.96
CA LEU A 425 28.45 0.56 20.85
C LEU A 425 28.95 0.23 22.25
N TYR A 426 28.56 -0.90 22.82
CA TYR A 426 29.03 -1.31 24.16
C TYR A 426 30.56 -1.40 24.26
N LEU A 427 31.22 -1.93 23.23
CA LEU A 427 32.66 -2.10 23.20
C LEU A 427 33.41 -0.79 22.95
N PHE A 428 32.95 0.03 22.01
CA PHE A 428 33.74 1.16 21.51
C PHE A 428 33.20 2.54 21.90
N SER A 429 32.00 2.64 22.50
CA SER A 429 31.39 3.92 22.86
C SER A 429 32.19 4.72 23.86
N SER A 430 32.96 4.12 24.75
CA SER A 430 33.84 4.88 25.66
C SER A 430 35.10 5.39 24.95
N TRP A 431 35.52 4.70 23.89
CA TRP A 431 36.77 4.95 23.19
C TRP A 431 36.67 6.09 22.17
N PHE A 432 35.56 6.20 21.45
CA PHE A 432 35.35 7.26 20.45
C PHE A 432 35.32 8.69 21.03
N TRP A 433 35.17 8.82 22.35
CA TRP A 433 35.03 10.11 23.04
C TRP A 433 36.25 10.44 23.91
N TYR A 434 37.35 9.71 23.69
CA TYR A 434 38.61 9.93 24.39
C TYR A 434 39.31 11.22 23.88
N ASN A 435 39.50 12.20 24.77
CA ASN A 435 39.99 13.54 24.40
C ASN A 435 41.52 13.65 24.27
N ASN A 436 42.31 12.67 24.71
CA ASN A 436 43.79 12.77 24.69
C ASN A 436 44.36 12.21 23.38
N ILE A 437 44.76 13.13 22.50
CA ILE A 437 45.10 12.91 21.08
C ILE A 437 46.49 12.29 20.86
N ASP A 438 47.39 12.34 21.85
CA ASP A 438 48.83 12.07 21.67
C ASP A 438 49.23 10.58 21.79
N ASN A 439 48.46 9.73 22.48
CA ASN A 439 48.76 8.30 22.70
C ASN A 439 47.61 7.35 22.25
N ILE A 440 46.77 7.79 21.33
CA ILE A 440 45.56 7.04 20.91
C ILE A 440 45.93 5.68 20.26
N GLU A 441 46.95 5.64 19.42
CA GLU A 441 47.30 4.44 18.63
C GLU A 441 47.80 3.28 19.51
N GLU A 442 48.74 3.52 20.42
CA GLU A 442 49.30 2.48 21.30
C GLU A 442 48.26 1.94 22.29
N ASN A 443 47.40 2.81 22.82
CA ASN A 443 46.33 2.42 23.74
C ASN A 443 45.20 1.66 23.02
N PHE A 444 44.90 1.98 21.76
CA PHE A 444 43.93 1.19 20.99
C PHE A 444 44.47 -0.18 20.60
N HIS A 445 45.72 -0.25 20.16
CA HIS A 445 46.32 -1.53 19.78
C HIS A 445 46.45 -2.48 20.99
N SER A 446 46.72 -1.95 22.18
CA SER A 446 46.69 -2.75 23.41
C SER A 446 45.26 -3.18 23.78
N TYR A 447 44.26 -2.30 23.65
CA TYR A 447 42.84 -2.64 23.84
C TYR A 447 42.36 -3.74 22.89
N LEU A 448 42.71 -3.66 21.60
CA LEU A 448 42.35 -4.68 20.60
C LEU A 448 43.02 -6.04 20.87
N ARG A 449 44.25 -6.04 21.40
CA ARG A 449 44.93 -7.28 21.80
C ARG A 449 44.24 -7.98 22.97
N LEU A 450 43.54 -7.25 23.83
CA LEU A 450 42.77 -7.81 24.96
C LEU A 450 41.47 -8.50 24.50
N MET A 451 40.93 -8.12 23.34
CA MET A 451 39.63 -8.63 22.85
C MET A 451 39.72 -10.03 22.24
N HIS A 452 40.93 -10.52 21.89
CA HIS A 452 41.15 -11.87 21.30
C HIS A 452 40.20 -12.25 20.13
N LEU A 453 39.72 -11.25 19.38
CA LEU A 453 38.87 -11.42 18.20
C LEU A 453 39.71 -11.39 16.92
N LYS A 454 39.19 -11.96 15.82
CA LYS A 454 39.81 -11.85 14.51
C LYS A 454 39.83 -10.38 14.04
N ASN A 455 40.90 -9.97 13.35
CA ASN A 455 41.06 -8.59 12.88
C ASN A 455 39.90 -8.13 11.98
N ASP A 456 39.38 -9.00 11.12
CA ASP A 456 38.23 -8.69 10.25
C ASP A 456 36.94 -8.46 11.04
N ASP A 457 36.69 -9.27 12.07
CA ASP A 457 35.51 -9.15 12.94
C ASP A 457 35.59 -7.87 13.79
N LEU A 458 36.78 -7.54 14.32
CA LEU A 458 37.03 -6.30 15.04
C LEU A 458 36.77 -5.08 14.17
N VAL A 459 37.29 -5.07 12.94
CA VAL A 459 37.10 -3.96 12.00
C VAL A 459 35.62 -3.81 11.64
N LEU A 460 34.90 -4.91 11.45
CA LEU A 460 33.48 -4.89 11.14
C LEU A 460 32.64 -4.36 12.30
N ILE A 461 32.91 -4.78 13.55
CA ILE A 461 32.26 -4.24 14.74
C ILE A 461 32.60 -2.75 14.92
N CYS A 462 33.88 -2.36 14.81
CA CYS A 462 34.33 -0.98 14.93
C CYS A 462 33.63 -0.07 13.92
N LEU A 463 33.64 -0.43 12.64
CA LEU A 463 33.01 0.36 11.58
C LEU A 463 31.50 0.44 11.76
N HIS A 464 30.86 -0.69 12.07
CA HIS A 464 29.42 -0.69 12.28
C HIS A 464 29.03 0.15 13.50
N SER A 465 29.83 0.11 14.57
CA SER A 465 29.64 0.97 15.73
C SER A 465 29.77 2.45 15.36
N LEU A 466 30.82 2.84 14.63
CA LEU A 466 31.02 4.22 14.14
C LEU A 466 29.86 4.72 13.28
N LEU A 467 29.33 3.86 12.40
CA LEU A 467 28.22 4.19 11.52
C LEU A 467 26.87 4.20 12.26
N SER A 468 26.75 3.43 13.34
CA SER A 468 25.56 3.40 14.21
C SER A 468 25.52 4.57 15.19
N ILE A 469 26.64 5.26 15.42
CA ILE A 469 26.68 6.44 16.27
C ILE A 469 25.84 7.54 15.59
N PRO A 470 24.74 8.01 16.20
CA PRO A 470 24.10 9.22 15.71
C PRO A 470 25.16 10.32 15.72
N LEU A 471 25.31 11.10 14.65
CA LEU A 471 26.26 12.23 14.61
C LEU A 471 25.89 13.28 15.67
N THR A 472 26.24 13.02 16.93
CA THR A 472 26.44 14.01 17.98
C THR A 472 27.92 14.39 17.98
N LEU A 473 28.49 14.56 16.77
CA LEU A 473 29.91 14.37 16.49
C LEU A 473 30.84 15.15 17.44
N PRO A 474 32.01 14.57 17.76
CA PRO A 474 33.02 15.14 18.63
C PRO A 474 33.55 16.49 18.11
N LYS A 475 34.18 17.22 19.03
CA LYS A 475 34.74 18.56 18.86
C LYS A 475 35.70 18.75 17.66
N SER A 476 36.23 17.69 17.05
CA SER A 476 37.19 17.81 15.94
C SER A 476 37.15 16.64 14.93
N ILE A 477 37.38 16.96 13.66
CA ILE A 477 37.53 16.02 12.54
C ILE A 477 38.83 15.22 12.67
N GLU A 478 39.83 15.76 13.35
CA GLU A 478 41.12 15.12 13.59
C GLU A 478 40.99 13.77 14.31
N ILE A 479 40.08 13.68 15.29
CA ILE A 479 39.79 12.44 16.02
C ILE A 479 39.26 11.36 15.06
N TRP A 480 38.37 11.73 14.13
CA TRP A 480 37.84 10.81 13.13
C TRP A 480 38.90 10.34 12.15
N LYS A 481 39.81 11.22 11.74
CA LYS A 481 40.94 10.87 10.88
C LYS A 481 41.84 9.83 11.55
N LYS A 482 42.21 10.03 12.82
CA LYS A 482 43.05 9.07 13.58
C LYS A 482 42.36 7.74 13.84
N ILE A 483 41.07 7.74 14.18
CA ILE A 483 40.31 6.49 14.35
C ILE A 483 40.26 5.71 13.02
N PHE A 484 39.96 6.41 11.92
CA PHE A 484 39.91 5.77 10.61
C PHE A 484 41.28 5.25 10.15
N SER A 485 42.38 5.98 10.42
CA SER A 485 43.72 5.49 10.07
C SER A 485 44.09 4.21 10.80
N ILE A 486 43.66 4.04 12.05
CA ILE A 486 43.89 2.81 12.81
C ILE A 486 43.04 1.66 12.24
N ILE A 487 41.77 1.91 11.90
CA ILE A 487 40.92 0.88 11.27
C ILE A 487 41.48 0.46 9.91
N TYR A 488 41.95 1.43 9.12
CA TYR A 488 42.56 1.20 7.82
C TYR A 488 43.88 0.44 7.91
N SER A 489 44.69 0.66 8.95
CA SER A 489 45.95 -0.07 9.14
C SER A 489 45.74 -1.53 9.58
N ILE A 490 44.62 -1.85 10.22
CA ILE A 490 44.29 -3.20 10.70
C ILE A 490 43.72 -4.08 9.57
N ASN A 491 43.05 -3.50 8.57
CA ASN A 491 42.37 -4.23 7.50
C ASN A 491 42.94 -3.95 6.10
N ASN A 492 43.45 -4.99 5.45
CA ASN A 492 43.93 -4.89 4.06
C ASN A 492 42.79 -5.00 3.01
N ASN A 493 41.58 -5.43 3.40
CA ASN A 493 40.45 -5.64 2.49
C ASN A 493 39.67 -4.34 2.26
N LYS A 494 40.20 -3.47 1.40
CA LYS A 494 39.56 -2.21 0.97
C LYS A 494 38.11 -2.39 0.47
N LYS A 495 37.81 -3.52 -0.18
CA LYS A 495 36.45 -3.86 -0.67
C LYS A 495 35.44 -4.02 0.47
N LEU A 496 35.86 -4.60 1.59
CA LEU A 496 34.99 -4.84 2.74
C LEU A 496 34.54 -3.51 3.38
N LEU A 497 35.47 -2.56 3.52
CA LEU A 497 35.19 -1.19 3.97
C LEU A 497 34.13 -0.50 3.11
N LEU A 498 34.27 -0.55 1.79
CA LEU A 498 33.32 0.05 0.85
C LEU A 498 31.93 -0.58 0.93
N THR A 499 31.86 -1.92 0.97
CA THR A 499 30.57 -2.62 1.07
C THR A 499 29.82 -2.30 2.36
N ILE A 500 30.54 -2.07 3.46
CA ILE A 500 29.91 -1.68 4.73
C ILE A 500 29.33 -0.27 4.61
N ILE A 501 30.10 0.68 4.09
CA ILE A 501 29.68 2.08 3.90
C ILE A 501 28.39 2.14 3.05
N GLU A 502 28.34 1.41 1.94
CA GLU A 502 27.18 1.40 1.02
C GLU A 502 25.89 0.85 1.65
N LYS A 503 26.02 -0.08 2.60
CA LYS A 503 24.90 -0.76 3.25
C LYS A 503 24.40 -0.04 4.50
N THR A 504 25.05 1.04 4.92
CA THR A 504 24.65 1.75 6.14
C THR A 504 23.45 2.67 5.92
N THR A 505 22.66 2.84 6.98
CA THR A 505 21.48 3.72 7.01
C THR A 505 21.85 5.18 7.36
N ASN A 506 22.97 5.37 8.06
CA ASN A 506 23.45 6.67 8.51
C ASN A 506 24.33 7.35 7.43
N GLY A 507 23.67 7.87 6.40
CA GLY A 507 24.31 8.45 5.21
C GLY A 507 25.31 9.57 5.52
N LEU A 508 25.12 10.32 6.60
CA LEU A 508 26.04 11.39 7.00
C LEU A 508 27.36 10.87 7.58
N THR A 509 27.32 9.86 8.45
CA THR A 509 28.56 9.24 8.97
C THR A 509 29.32 8.57 7.84
N ALA A 510 28.60 7.90 6.96
CA ALA A 510 29.14 7.29 5.76
C ALA A 510 29.80 8.34 4.84
N LEU A 511 29.17 9.50 4.64
CA LEU A 511 29.75 10.61 3.86
C LEU A 511 31.05 11.12 4.50
N LEU A 512 31.05 11.39 5.81
CA LEU A 512 32.25 11.85 6.52
C LEU A 512 33.40 10.84 6.43
N LEU A 513 33.12 9.56 6.69
CA LEU A 513 34.12 8.49 6.61
C LEU A 513 34.64 8.31 5.18
N THR A 514 33.79 8.47 4.16
CA THR A 514 34.22 8.39 2.75
C THR A 514 35.08 9.59 2.35
N LEU A 515 34.79 10.80 2.84
CA LEU A 515 35.63 11.98 2.65
C LEU A 515 37.00 11.83 3.34
N ILE A 516 37.03 11.20 4.52
CA ILE A 516 38.27 10.84 5.20
C ILE A 516 39.02 9.77 4.40
N PHE A 517 38.33 8.75 3.89
CA PHE A 517 38.95 7.68 3.10
C PHE A 517 39.64 8.24 1.83
N ARG A 518 39.05 9.25 1.20
CA ARG A 518 39.67 9.99 0.07
C ARG A 518 41.06 10.54 0.38
N LEU A 519 41.39 10.81 1.65
CA LEU A 519 42.71 11.31 2.06
C LEU A 519 43.78 10.22 2.15
N TYR A 520 43.38 8.97 2.41
CA TYR A 520 44.30 7.85 2.65
C TYR A 520 44.56 7.01 1.41
N ASP A 521 43.66 7.02 0.43
CA ASP A 521 43.77 6.20 -0.77
C ASP A 521 43.42 6.98 -2.05
N ASN A 522 44.42 7.20 -2.90
CA ASN A 522 44.28 7.90 -4.19
C ASN A 522 43.97 6.94 -5.35
N GLU A 523 44.04 5.62 -5.15
CA GLU A 523 43.87 4.63 -6.23
C GLU A 523 42.39 4.33 -6.52
N ILE A 524 41.51 4.46 -5.52
CA ILE A 524 40.07 4.19 -5.64
C ILE A 524 39.33 5.47 -6.02
N ASN A 525 38.61 5.45 -7.14
CA ASN A 525 37.74 6.55 -7.53
C ASN A 525 36.47 6.59 -6.67
N LEU A 526 36.54 7.27 -5.52
CA LEU A 526 35.42 7.43 -4.57
C LEU A 526 34.39 8.48 -5.02
N SER A 527 34.61 9.19 -6.14
CA SER A 527 33.78 10.33 -6.55
C SER A 527 32.31 9.97 -6.77
N LEU A 528 32.02 8.79 -7.35
CA LEU A 528 30.65 8.32 -7.55
C LEU A 528 29.97 7.96 -6.22
N LEU A 529 30.69 7.32 -5.29
CA LEU A 529 30.17 6.98 -3.97
C LEU A 529 29.89 8.24 -3.14
N ILE A 530 30.78 9.23 -3.19
CA ILE A 530 30.57 10.53 -2.53
C ILE A 530 29.33 11.24 -3.10
N ARG A 531 29.14 11.23 -4.43
CA ARG A 531 27.92 11.77 -5.08
C ARG A 531 26.65 11.02 -4.67
N ARG A 532 26.71 9.68 -4.54
CA ARG A 532 25.57 8.86 -4.07
C ARG A 532 25.22 9.14 -2.61
N LEU A 533 26.23 9.24 -1.75
CA LEU A 533 26.04 9.55 -0.33
C LEU A 533 25.52 10.98 -0.12
N SER A 534 26.05 11.96 -0.85
CA SER A 534 25.55 13.34 -0.78
C SER A 534 24.09 13.43 -1.25
N ALA A 535 23.73 12.72 -2.33
CA ALA A 535 22.35 12.60 -2.79
C ALA A 535 21.44 11.92 -1.75
N LEU A 536 21.89 10.82 -1.13
CA LEU A 536 21.17 10.11 -0.08
C LEU A 536 20.85 11.03 1.10
N VAL A 537 21.86 11.78 1.59
CA VAL A 537 21.71 12.72 2.70
C VAL A 537 20.75 13.86 2.33
N ALA A 538 20.87 14.43 1.13
CA ALA A 538 19.98 15.50 0.68
C ALA A 538 18.52 15.03 0.59
N VAL A 539 18.29 13.81 0.06
CA VAL A 539 16.98 13.16 0.02
C VAL A 539 16.43 12.92 1.43
N GLN A 540 17.24 12.39 2.34
CA GLN A 540 16.85 12.16 3.74
C GLN A 540 16.45 13.48 4.42
N ASN A 541 17.21 14.55 4.20
CA ASN A 541 16.90 15.89 4.69
C ASN A 541 15.59 16.42 4.09
N LEU A 542 15.38 16.31 2.77
CA LEU A 542 14.13 16.67 2.11
C LEU A 542 12.94 15.91 2.71
N TYR A 543 13.06 14.58 2.84
CA TYR A 543 12.03 13.73 3.41
C TYR A 543 11.68 14.14 4.85
N SER A 544 12.69 14.39 5.68
CA SER A 544 12.51 14.81 7.08
C SER A 544 11.87 16.20 7.23
N SER A 545 12.09 17.10 6.25
CA SER A 545 11.50 18.44 6.27
C SER A 545 10.00 18.47 5.97
N ILE A 546 9.46 17.40 5.39
CA ILE A 546 8.03 17.22 5.13
C ILE A 546 7.37 16.72 6.43
N LYS A 547 7.17 17.64 7.39
CA LYS A 547 6.58 17.36 8.72
C LYS A 547 5.09 17.02 8.65
N TYR A 548 4.68 16.03 9.44
CA TYR A 548 3.27 15.66 9.70
C TYR A 548 2.92 16.04 11.16
N ASN A 549 1.64 16.32 11.43
CA ASN A 549 1.17 16.81 12.73
C ASN A 549 0.69 15.72 13.72
N ASP A 550 0.77 14.42 13.41
CA ASP A 550 0.16 13.36 14.25
C ASP A 550 1.09 12.21 14.64
N GLU A 551 0.77 11.58 15.77
CA GLU A 551 1.47 10.51 16.51
C GLU A 551 1.69 9.17 15.76
N HIS A 552 1.37 9.07 14.46
CA HIS A 552 1.53 7.86 13.64
C HIS A 552 2.97 7.56 13.20
N ASN A 553 3.97 8.23 13.77
CA ASN A 553 5.39 8.19 13.37
C ASN A 553 6.06 6.80 13.47
N LYS A 554 5.56 5.87 14.29
CA LYS A 554 6.24 4.58 14.51
C LYS A 554 6.32 3.66 13.29
N LEU A 555 5.46 3.81 12.28
CA LEU A 555 5.39 2.91 11.12
C LEU A 555 6.04 3.48 9.85
N ILE A 556 6.19 4.81 9.77
CA ILE A 556 6.80 5.50 8.63
C ILE A 556 8.30 5.75 8.87
N ASP A 557 8.71 5.95 10.13
CA ASP A 557 10.13 5.94 10.53
C ASP A 557 10.82 4.60 10.19
N ILE A 558 10.05 3.49 10.09
CA ILE A 558 10.55 2.17 9.66
C ILE A 558 11.05 2.20 8.20
N LYS A 559 10.47 3.04 7.33
CA LYS A 559 10.91 3.12 5.91
C LYS A 559 12.15 3.99 5.69
N LEU A 560 12.42 4.95 6.58
CA LEU A 560 13.68 5.70 6.56
C LEU A 560 14.88 4.78 6.87
N ASN A 561 14.66 3.73 7.68
CA ASN A 561 15.66 2.70 7.95
C ASN A 561 15.99 1.82 6.74
N GLU A 562 15.23 1.90 5.63
CA GLU A 562 15.50 1.18 4.39
C GLU A 562 16.35 2.01 3.40
N PHE A 563 16.61 3.30 3.67
CA PHE A 563 17.39 4.17 2.77
C PHE A 563 18.88 3.95 2.94
N THR A 564 19.45 3.12 2.07
CA THR A 564 20.88 2.88 1.95
C THR A 564 21.33 3.18 0.52
N VAL A 565 22.63 3.37 0.30
CA VAL A 565 23.15 3.55 -1.07
C VAL A 565 22.86 2.31 -1.90
N GLU A 566 23.01 1.13 -1.30
CA GLU A 566 22.71 -0.14 -1.95
C GLU A 566 21.23 -0.27 -2.33
N SER A 567 20.29 0.12 -1.46
CA SER A 567 18.87 0.00 -1.77
C SER A 567 18.45 0.99 -2.87
N ILE A 568 18.78 2.28 -2.72
CA ILE A 568 18.25 3.32 -3.61
C ILE A 568 19.00 3.35 -4.94
N PHE A 569 20.32 3.41 -4.94
CA PHE A 569 21.12 3.71 -6.15
C PHE A 569 21.70 2.47 -6.84
N ILE A 570 21.75 1.32 -6.17
CA ILE A 570 22.28 0.06 -6.73
C ILE A 570 21.15 -0.91 -7.09
N LYS A 571 20.21 -1.16 -6.16
CA LYS A 571 19.12 -2.12 -6.35
C LYS A 571 17.90 -1.54 -7.07
N HIS A 572 17.61 -0.26 -6.88
CA HIS A 572 16.41 0.39 -7.41
C HIS A 572 16.73 1.42 -8.50
N ARG A 573 15.74 1.70 -9.34
CA ARG A 573 15.79 2.79 -10.33
C ARG A 573 15.38 4.12 -9.69
N TYR A 574 15.74 5.23 -10.32
CA TYR A 574 15.37 6.58 -9.90
C TYR A 574 13.85 6.78 -9.72
N ASP A 575 13.03 6.01 -10.43
CA ASP A 575 11.56 5.99 -10.30
C ASP A 575 11.08 5.66 -8.89
N TYR A 576 11.76 4.73 -8.21
CA TYR A 576 11.39 4.32 -6.86
C TYR A 576 11.57 5.47 -5.89
N LEU A 577 12.70 6.19 -6.00
CA LEU A 577 12.98 7.40 -5.24
C LEU A 577 11.92 8.47 -5.51
N LEU A 578 11.61 8.71 -6.79
CA LEU A 578 10.58 9.67 -7.19
C LEU A 578 9.21 9.31 -6.62
N GLU A 579 8.80 8.05 -6.72
CA GLU A 579 7.52 7.59 -6.18
C GLU A 579 7.43 7.81 -4.68
N LEU A 580 8.48 7.48 -3.92
CA LEU A 580 8.52 7.67 -2.47
C LEU A 580 8.40 9.15 -2.08
N ILE A 581 9.17 10.02 -2.72
CA ILE A 581 9.18 11.45 -2.41
C ILE A 581 7.86 12.10 -2.83
N THR A 582 7.38 11.83 -4.04
CA THR A 582 6.13 12.42 -4.54
C THR A 582 4.92 11.87 -3.78
N ARG A 583 4.93 10.62 -3.33
CA ARG A 583 3.95 10.10 -2.37
C ARG A 583 3.93 10.93 -1.08
N ARG A 584 5.09 11.27 -0.54
CA ARG A 584 5.20 12.11 0.65
C ARG A 584 4.75 13.56 0.40
N ILE A 585 5.03 14.11 -0.78
CA ILE A 585 4.55 15.43 -1.20
C ILE A 585 3.02 15.46 -1.26
N VAL A 586 2.39 14.43 -1.84
CA VAL A 586 0.93 14.33 -1.96
C VAL A 586 0.25 14.21 -0.59
N GLU A 587 0.89 13.55 0.38
CA GLU A 587 0.39 13.44 1.77
C GLU A 587 0.33 14.81 2.48
N VAL A 588 1.15 15.78 2.08
CA VAL A 588 1.17 17.13 2.64
C VAL A 588 0.46 18.12 1.71
N THR A 589 -0.09 19.20 2.25
CA THR A 589 -0.74 20.29 1.49
C THR A 589 0.31 21.19 0.83
N ILE A 590 1.15 20.62 -0.03
CA ILE A 590 2.12 21.36 -0.84
C ILE A 590 1.44 21.83 -2.13
N GLU A 591 1.50 23.13 -2.41
CA GLU A 591 0.99 23.69 -3.65
C GLU A 591 1.91 23.35 -4.84
N PRO A 592 1.37 23.07 -6.04
CA PRO A 592 2.17 22.82 -7.24
C PRO A 592 3.16 23.94 -7.59
N SER A 593 2.82 25.17 -7.24
CA SER A 593 3.67 26.36 -7.43
C SER A 593 5.03 26.18 -6.75
N TRP A 594 5.08 25.56 -5.58
CA TRP A 594 6.31 25.35 -4.81
C TRP A 594 7.29 24.39 -5.50
N LEU A 595 6.79 23.50 -6.37
CA LEU A 595 7.62 22.61 -7.18
C LEU A 595 8.19 23.31 -8.42
N THR A 596 7.65 24.46 -8.82
CA THR A 596 8.12 25.18 -10.03
C THR A 596 9.09 26.33 -9.74
N ILE A 597 9.13 26.83 -8.51
CA ILE A 597 10.01 27.95 -8.13
C ILE A 597 11.46 27.47 -8.13
N ALA A 598 12.30 28.09 -8.96
CA ALA A 598 13.71 27.70 -9.14
C ALA A 598 14.62 28.18 -7.99
N SER A 599 14.33 29.34 -7.41
CA SER A 599 15.02 29.91 -6.25
C SER A 599 14.52 31.33 -6.07
N VAL A 600 13.85 31.63 -4.96
CA VAL A 600 13.72 33.00 -4.48
C VAL A 600 14.06 32.97 -3.00
N ASP A 601 14.86 33.92 -2.56
CA ASP A 601 15.39 34.08 -1.21
C ASP A 601 14.35 33.77 -0.13
N LEU A 602 14.39 32.58 0.46
CA LEU A 602 13.42 32.16 1.46
C LEU A 602 14.13 31.58 2.68
N LYS A 603 14.48 32.49 3.58
CA LYS A 603 14.87 32.18 4.97
C LYS A 603 13.74 31.49 5.76
N GLU A 604 12.57 31.20 5.18
CA GLU A 604 11.37 30.81 5.92
C GLU A 604 10.79 29.41 5.62
N ASN A 605 11.23 28.69 4.57
CA ASN A 605 10.71 27.34 4.26
C ASN A 605 11.79 26.26 4.13
N ALA A 606 11.95 25.42 5.16
CA ALA A 606 12.92 24.31 5.20
C ALA A 606 12.77 23.33 4.01
N PHE A 607 11.54 23.07 3.55
CA PHE A 607 11.27 22.20 2.41
C PHE A 607 11.88 22.72 1.10
N GLN A 608 11.70 24.01 0.79
CA GLN A 608 12.20 24.61 -0.46
C GLN A 608 13.74 24.70 -0.46
N ASN A 609 14.34 24.96 0.71
CA ASN A 609 15.79 24.95 0.87
C ASN A 609 16.40 23.55 0.68
N ASN A 610 15.71 22.50 1.14
CA ASN A 610 16.17 21.12 0.88
C ASN A 610 15.93 20.69 -0.57
N LEU A 611 14.85 21.17 -1.20
CA LEU A 611 14.55 20.88 -2.60
C LEU A 611 15.55 21.54 -3.54
N SER A 612 16.01 22.76 -3.24
CA SER A 612 17.04 23.43 -4.05
C SER A 612 18.38 22.71 -3.99
N ILE A 613 18.77 22.17 -2.83
CA ILE A 613 19.97 21.33 -2.68
C ILE A 613 19.81 20.02 -3.46
N CYS A 614 18.65 19.36 -3.37
CA CYS A 614 18.38 18.17 -4.16
C CYS A 614 18.50 18.44 -5.67
N ARG A 615 18.09 19.63 -6.14
CA ARG A 615 18.28 20.05 -7.54
C ARG A 615 19.73 20.37 -7.91
N GLN A 616 20.55 20.82 -6.97
CA GLN A 616 21.98 21.01 -7.22
C GLN A 616 22.71 19.66 -7.37
N ILE A 617 22.31 18.64 -6.61
CA ILE A 617 22.97 17.32 -6.59
C ILE A 617 22.39 16.37 -7.66
N LEU A 618 21.07 16.39 -7.84
CA LEU A 618 20.28 15.55 -8.76
C LEU A 618 19.37 16.43 -9.65
N PRO A 619 19.97 17.23 -10.56
CA PRO A 619 19.24 18.21 -11.37
C PRO A 619 18.18 17.57 -12.27
N HIS A 620 18.44 16.39 -12.83
CA HIS A 620 17.50 15.75 -13.74
C HIS A 620 16.41 14.97 -13.00
N THR A 621 16.75 14.30 -11.89
CA THR A 621 15.75 13.58 -11.08
C THR A 621 14.74 14.55 -10.46
N PHE A 622 15.18 15.69 -9.93
CA PHE A 622 14.31 16.70 -9.30
C PHE A 622 13.90 17.85 -10.22
N GLU A 623 13.92 17.60 -11.54
CA GLU A 623 13.42 18.57 -12.51
C GLU A 623 11.94 18.88 -12.20
N PRO A 624 11.51 20.17 -12.20
CA PRO A 624 10.14 20.56 -11.90
C PRO A 624 9.09 19.77 -12.68
N THR A 625 9.32 19.53 -13.99
CA THR A 625 8.38 18.82 -14.84
C THR A 625 8.24 17.35 -14.42
N VAL A 626 9.34 16.68 -14.10
CA VAL A 626 9.35 15.29 -13.63
C VAL A 626 8.56 15.17 -12.32
N LEU A 627 8.81 16.06 -11.36
CA LEU A 627 8.07 16.06 -10.09
C LEU A 627 6.57 16.29 -10.28
N LEU A 628 6.15 17.18 -11.20
CA LEU A 628 4.74 17.40 -11.54
C LEU A 628 4.09 16.17 -12.17
N ILE A 629 4.79 15.47 -13.08
CA ILE A 629 4.30 14.23 -13.71
C ILE A 629 4.01 13.17 -12.65
N TYR A 630 5.01 12.85 -11.79
CA TYR A 630 4.87 11.81 -10.78
C TYR A 630 3.83 12.20 -9.72
N SER A 631 3.79 13.48 -9.31
CA SER A 631 2.79 13.96 -8.36
C SER A 631 1.37 13.84 -8.90
N SER A 632 1.14 14.24 -10.16
CA SER A 632 -0.17 14.09 -10.83
C SER A 632 -0.58 12.60 -10.93
N TRP A 633 0.35 11.74 -11.36
CA TRP A 633 0.12 10.31 -11.52
C TRP A 633 -0.20 9.61 -10.19
N ILE A 634 0.56 9.88 -9.13
CA ILE A 634 0.33 9.27 -7.82
C ILE A 634 -1.01 9.72 -7.23
N CYS A 635 -1.40 10.99 -7.41
CA CYS A 635 -2.73 11.47 -7.01
C CYS A 635 -3.86 10.73 -7.74
N MET A 636 -3.72 10.51 -9.05
CA MET A 636 -4.72 9.78 -9.81
C MET A 636 -4.76 8.30 -9.42
N THR A 637 -3.60 7.71 -9.14
CA THR A 637 -3.46 6.33 -8.67
C THR A 637 -4.09 6.15 -7.29
N SER A 638 -3.87 7.09 -6.37
CA SER A 638 -4.43 7.05 -5.02
C SER A 638 -5.95 7.28 -5.05
N TRP A 639 -6.44 8.22 -5.87
CA TRP A 639 -7.86 8.37 -6.16
C TRP A 639 -8.48 7.05 -6.64
N HIS A 640 -7.85 6.39 -7.62
CA HIS A 640 -8.34 5.13 -8.17
C HIS A 640 -8.39 4.01 -7.12
N LYS A 641 -7.33 3.87 -6.30
CA LYS A 641 -7.25 2.87 -5.23
C LYS A 641 -8.31 3.09 -4.15
N GLN A 642 -8.52 4.35 -3.71
CA GLN A 642 -9.56 4.67 -2.72
C GLN A 642 -10.96 4.31 -3.19
N LEU A 643 -11.26 4.49 -4.48
CA LEU A 643 -12.57 4.15 -5.05
C LEU A 643 -12.84 2.63 -5.06
N ILE A 644 -11.82 1.81 -5.31
CA ILE A 644 -11.97 0.35 -5.41
C ILE A 644 -11.97 -0.34 -4.05
N SER A 645 -11.13 0.12 -3.11
CA SER A 645 -10.97 -0.49 -1.78
C SER A 645 -11.18 0.51 -0.65
N PRO A 646 -12.43 0.83 -0.29
CA PRO A 646 -12.74 1.81 0.76
C PRO A 646 -12.43 1.33 2.19
N THR A 647 -12.25 0.02 2.41
CA THR A 647 -12.12 -0.59 3.75
C THR A 647 -10.69 -0.69 4.27
N ASN A 648 -9.69 -0.49 3.40
CA ASN A 648 -8.28 -0.44 3.78
C ASN A 648 -7.75 0.95 3.45
N PRO A 649 -7.83 1.92 4.37
CA PRO A 649 -7.06 3.14 4.21
C PRO A 649 -5.58 2.76 4.27
N THR A 650 -4.99 2.50 3.10
CA THR A 650 -3.53 2.55 2.98
C THR A 650 -3.10 3.92 3.49
N SER A 651 -2.03 3.97 4.29
CA SER A 651 -1.50 5.13 5.04
C SER A 651 -1.50 6.52 4.38
N LEU A 652 -1.78 6.62 3.09
CA LEU A 652 -1.93 7.82 2.26
C LEU A 652 -3.22 8.63 2.51
N THR A 653 -4.25 8.07 3.16
CA THR A 653 -5.64 8.49 2.89
C THR A 653 -6.45 8.99 4.09
N THR A 654 -5.81 9.38 5.19
CA THR A 654 -6.57 9.77 6.40
C THR A 654 -7.19 11.16 6.30
N ASN A 655 -6.68 12.07 5.46
CA ASN A 655 -7.05 13.49 5.52
C ASN A 655 -7.74 14.07 4.27
N ARG A 656 -7.83 13.35 3.14
CA ARG A 656 -8.40 13.88 1.88
C ARG A 656 -9.45 12.96 1.28
N THR A 657 -10.52 13.58 0.77
CA THR A 657 -11.58 12.84 0.07
C THR A 657 -11.11 12.42 -1.34
N PRO A 658 -11.74 11.42 -1.97
CA PRO A 658 -11.39 11.02 -3.33
C PRO A 658 -11.45 12.19 -4.32
N ILE A 659 -12.44 13.08 -4.20
CA ILE A 659 -12.59 14.21 -5.11
C ILE A 659 -11.46 15.23 -4.94
N ASP A 660 -10.95 15.42 -3.72
CA ASP A 660 -9.81 16.30 -3.46
C ASP A 660 -8.55 15.77 -4.14
N LEU A 661 -8.31 14.45 -4.11
CA LEU A 661 -7.17 13.82 -4.80
C LEU A 661 -7.28 13.95 -6.32
N PHE A 662 -8.49 13.81 -6.86
CA PHE A 662 -8.74 14.02 -8.29
C PHE A 662 -8.46 15.47 -8.70
N ASN A 663 -8.99 16.45 -7.96
CA ASN A 663 -8.76 17.86 -8.23
C ASN A 663 -7.28 18.22 -8.13
N LEU A 664 -6.58 17.68 -7.12
CA LEU A 664 -5.16 17.92 -6.91
C LEU A 664 -4.27 17.28 -7.99
N SER A 665 -4.66 16.10 -8.51
CA SER A 665 -4.02 15.51 -9.70
C SER A 665 -4.11 16.44 -10.92
N LEU A 666 -5.30 17.03 -11.14
CA LEU A 666 -5.52 17.97 -12.24
C LEU A 666 -4.80 19.31 -12.02
N LEU A 667 -4.66 19.78 -10.78
CA LEU A 667 -3.86 20.95 -10.46
C LEU A 667 -2.39 20.73 -10.86
N PHE A 668 -1.76 19.63 -10.44
CA PHE A 668 -0.38 19.32 -10.86
C PHE A 668 -0.24 19.18 -12.38
N TYR A 669 -1.21 18.51 -13.03
CA TYR A 669 -1.27 18.36 -14.48
C TYR A 669 -1.30 19.72 -15.20
N ASN A 670 -2.12 20.66 -14.71
CA ASN A 670 -2.28 21.97 -15.32
C ASN A 670 -1.03 22.86 -15.21
N HIS A 671 -0.23 22.68 -14.15
CA HIS A 671 1.04 23.38 -13.95
C HIS A 671 2.18 22.91 -14.86
N ILE A 672 2.04 21.80 -15.60
CA ILE A 672 3.03 21.36 -16.58
C ILE A 672 3.09 22.36 -17.74
N GLN A 673 4.24 23.00 -17.96
CA GLN A 673 4.39 24.03 -18.99
C GLN A 673 4.65 23.45 -20.39
N ILE A 674 5.29 22.27 -20.47
CA ILE A 674 5.67 21.65 -21.73
C ILE A 674 4.44 20.96 -22.36
N GLY A 675 3.99 21.49 -23.50
CA GLY A 675 2.76 21.05 -24.18
C GLY A 675 2.74 19.56 -24.56
N ILE A 676 3.83 19.05 -25.15
CA ILE A 676 3.95 17.65 -25.59
C ILE A 676 3.83 16.69 -24.39
N ILE A 677 4.50 16.99 -23.28
CA ILE A 677 4.46 16.16 -22.07
C ILE A 677 3.07 16.19 -21.45
N LYS A 678 2.45 17.38 -21.40
CA LYS A 678 1.09 17.54 -20.91
C LYS A 678 0.13 16.68 -21.74
N GLN A 679 0.21 16.73 -23.07
CA GLN A 679 -0.59 15.88 -23.96
C GLN A 679 -0.34 14.39 -23.69
N ASN A 680 0.92 13.97 -23.63
CA ASN A 680 1.29 12.58 -23.43
C ASN A 680 0.83 12.03 -22.07
N LEU A 681 1.07 12.77 -20.99
CA LEU A 681 0.58 12.41 -19.66
C LEU A 681 -0.95 12.38 -19.63
N GLY A 682 -1.62 13.34 -20.28
CA GLY A 682 -3.06 13.34 -20.39
C GLY A 682 -3.60 12.11 -21.12
N THR A 683 -2.93 11.64 -22.18
CA THR A 683 -3.35 10.40 -22.88
C THR A 683 -3.23 9.19 -21.97
N LEU A 684 -2.14 9.09 -21.19
CA LEU A 684 -1.97 8.05 -20.19
C LEU A 684 -3.07 8.11 -19.14
N LEU A 685 -3.30 9.26 -18.49
CA LEU A 685 -4.35 9.45 -17.48
C LEU A 685 -5.74 9.11 -18.02
N TRP A 686 -6.03 9.48 -19.28
CA TRP A 686 -7.27 9.12 -19.95
C TRP A 686 -7.41 7.60 -20.08
N HIS A 687 -6.40 6.94 -20.63
CA HIS A 687 -6.45 5.50 -20.92
C HIS A 687 -6.43 4.63 -19.67
N THR A 688 -5.70 5.02 -18.62
CA THR A 688 -5.56 4.21 -17.41
C THR A 688 -6.69 4.41 -16.42
N TYR A 689 -7.14 5.65 -16.20
CA TYR A 689 -8.03 5.96 -15.07
C TYR A 689 -9.40 6.55 -15.48
N ILE A 690 -9.47 7.38 -16.51
CA ILE A 690 -10.69 8.16 -16.82
C ILE A 690 -11.64 7.41 -17.76
N ARG A 691 -11.13 6.85 -18.87
CA ARG A 691 -11.92 6.25 -19.97
C ARG A 691 -12.95 5.23 -19.48
N SER A 692 -12.54 4.29 -18.62
CA SER A 692 -13.41 3.21 -18.14
C SER A 692 -14.65 3.72 -17.40
N ARG A 693 -14.52 4.80 -16.62
CA ARG A 693 -15.62 5.42 -15.88
C ARG A 693 -16.58 6.15 -16.81
N ILE A 694 -16.06 6.92 -17.78
CA ILE A 694 -16.89 7.62 -18.75
C ILE A 694 -17.66 6.61 -19.62
N VAL A 695 -17.00 5.56 -20.12
CA VAL A 695 -17.66 4.47 -20.87
C VAL A 695 -18.82 3.88 -20.08
N THR A 696 -18.56 3.53 -18.82
CA THR A 696 -19.56 2.90 -17.95
C THR A 696 -20.73 3.84 -17.69
N LEU A 697 -20.47 5.12 -17.39
CA LEU A 697 -21.53 6.13 -17.21
C LEU A 697 -22.36 6.33 -18.47
N THR A 698 -21.73 6.48 -19.63
CA THR A 698 -22.43 6.67 -20.91
C THR A 698 -23.33 5.48 -21.21
N GLN A 699 -22.80 4.25 -21.09
CA GLN A 699 -23.58 3.03 -21.32
C GLN A 699 -24.73 2.87 -20.32
N LEU A 700 -24.54 3.30 -19.08
CA LEU A 700 -25.55 3.24 -18.04
C LEU A 700 -26.70 4.20 -18.37
N ILE A 701 -26.40 5.47 -18.69
CA ILE A 701 -27.42 6.46 -19.09
C ILE A 701 -28.11 6.03 -20.39
N GLU A 702 -27.38 5.48 -21.36
CA GLU A 702 -27.93 4.98 -22.62
C GLU A 702 -28.95 3.85 -22.40
N LYS A 703 -28.65 2.91 -21.48
CA LYS A 703 -29.54 1.78 -21.13
C LYS A 703 -30.78 2.25 -20.35
N ILE A 704 -30.61 3.12 -19.37
CA ILE A 704 -31.72 3.57 -18.50
C ILE A 704 -32.60 4.61 -19.22
N GLY A 705 -32.02 5.41 -20.12
CA GLY A 705 -32.69 6.54 -20.78
C GLY A 705 -33.07 7.69 -19.83
N LYS A 706 -32.55 7.65 -18.60
CA LYS A 706 -32.69 8.66 -17.54
C LYS A 706 -31.41 8.61 -16.68
N ILE A 707 -31.20 9.64 -15.86
CA ILE A 707 -30.08 9.70 -14.92
C ILE A 707 -30.11 8.52 -13.94
N PRO A 708 -28.97 7.83 -13.72
CA PRO A 708 -28.86 6.83 -12.66
C PRO A 708 -29.15 7.41 -11.28
N LYS A 709 -29.83 6.61 -10.45
CA LYS A 709 -29.94 6.92 -9.01
C LYS A 709 -28.58 6.73 -8.33
N ASP A 710 -28.31 7.51 -7.28
CA ASP A 710 -27.12 7.41 -6.41
C ASP A 710 -26.61 5.99 -6.15
N ARG A 711 -27.50 5.07 -5.73
CA ARG A 711 -27.13 3.68 -5.43
C ARG A 711 -26.54 2.93 -6.63
N LEU A 712 -27.05 3.22 -7.84
CA LEU A 712 -26.55 2.62 -9.08
C LEU A 712 -25.23 3.28 -9.49
N CYS A 713 -25.08 4.60 -9.35
CA CYS A 713 -23.80 5.30 -9.54
C CYS A 713 -22.72 4.68 -8.65
N TYR A 714 -22.99 4.54 -7.35
CA TYR A 714 -22.01 4.00 -6.41
C TYR A 714 -21.65 2.54 -6.71
N LYS A 715 -22.64 1.73 -7.13
CA LYS A 715 -22.41 0.32 -7.44
C LYS A 715 -21.54 0.11 -8.68
N GLU A 716 -21.74 0.88 -9.75
CA GLU A 716 -21.07 0.66 -11.04
C GLU A 716 -19.82 1.55 -11.22
N LEU A 717 -19.78 2.73 -10.57
CA LEU A 717 -18.74 3.75 -10.76
C LEU A 717 -17.96 4.08 -9.48
N HIS A 718 -18.42 3.58 -8.32
CA HIS A 718 -17.85 3.88 -7.00
C HIS A 718 -17.88 5.37 -6.60
N LEU A 719 -18.67 6.18 -7.30
CA LEU A 719 -18.89 7.60 -7.04
C LEU A 719 -20.37 7.86 -6.77
N ASN A 720 -20.67 8.76 -5.84
CA ASN A 720 -22.03 9.26 -5.62
C ASN A 720 -22.41 10.26 -6.73
N GLU A 721 -23.70 10.58 -6.88
CA GLU A 721 -24.20 11.51 -7.91
C GLU A 721 -23.54 12.88 -7.80
N LYS A 722 -23.39 13.42 -6.59
CA LYS A 722 -22.71 14.71 -6.36
C LYS A 722 -21.25 14.68 -6.81
N ASP A 723 -20.50 13.67 -6.39
CA ASP A 723 -19.08 13.54 -6.72
C ASP A 723 -18.88 13.31 -8.22
N LEU A 724 -19.83 12.64 -8.87
CA LEU A 724 -19.83 12.37 -10.31
C LEU A 724 -20.10 13.65 -11.12
N ILE A 725 -20.99 14.52 -10.65
CA ILE A 725 -21.21 15.85 -11.25
C ILE A 725 -19.92 16.67 -11.18
N ILE A 726 -19.28 16.74 -10.01
CA ILE A 726 -18.00 17.46 -9.83
C ILE A 726 -16.92 16.84 -10.71
N PHE A 727 -16.82 15.52 -10.78
CA PHE A 727 -15.88 14.82 -11.64
C PHE A 727 -16.04 15.20 -13.13
N LEU A 728 -17.27 15.22 -13.65
CA LEU A 728 -17.53 15.61 -15.04
C LEU A 728 -17.20 17.10 -15.29
N GLU A 729 -17.56 17.97 -14.35
CA GLU A 729 -17.26 19.40 -14.44
C GLU A 729 -15.75 19.67 -14.47
N GLN A 730 -14.99 18.99 -13.60
CA GLN A 730 -13.55 19.11 -13.50
C GLN A 730 -12.85 18.51 -14.71
N LEU A 731 -13.37 17.41 -15.26
CA LEU A 731 -12.89 16.86 -16.52
C LEU A 731 -13.04 17.85 -17.67
N SER A 732 -14.19 18.48 -17.85
CA SER A 732 -14.37 19.43 -18.96
C SER A 732 -13.54 20.70 -18.73
N LYS A 733 -13.63 21.32 -17.54
CA LYS A 733 -13.03 22.63 -17.26
C LYS A 733 -11.51 22.58 -17.12
N ASN A 734 -10.98 21.56 -16.46
CA ASN A 734 -9.58 21.52 -16.04
C ASN A 734 -8.76 20.46 -16.77
N PHE A 735 -9.34 19.36 -17.24
CA PHE A 735 -8.60 18.34 -17.99
C PHE A 735 -8.68 18.57 -19.51
N PHE A 736 -9.87 18.52 -20.10
CA PHE A 736 -10.05 18.64 -21.55
C PHE A 736 -9.68 20.02 -22.07
N ASN A 737 -10.07 21.09 -21.38
CA ASN A 737 -9.70 22.45 -21.78
C ASN A 737 -8.17 22.62 -21.92
N THR A 738 -7.41 22.24 -20.88
CA THR A 738 -5.96 22.35 -20.89
C THR A 738 -5.29 21.31 -21.82
N PHE A 739 -5.89 20.14 -21.98
CA PHE A 739 -5.44 19.13 -22.94
C PHE A 739 -5.60 19.63 -24.38
N ILE A 740 -6.75 20.21 -24.73
CA ILE A 740 -7.04 20.80 -26.04
C ILE A 740 -6.09 21.98 -26.29
N ASP A 741 -5.93 22.89 -25.32
CA ASP A 741 -4.98 24.00 -25.41
C ASP A 741 -3.54 23.52 -25.66
N SER A 742 -3.13 22.40 -25.05
CA SER A 742 -1.80 21.82 -25.25
C SER A 742 -1.58 21.25 -26.66
N ILE A 743 -2.65 20.75 -27.31
CA ILE A 743 -2.58 20.26 -28.69
C ILE A 743 -2.41 21.42 -29.67
N TYR A 744 -3.15 22.52 -29.47
CA TYR A 744 -3.17 23.64 -30.42
C TYR A 744 -2.02 24.64 -30.25
N ASN A 745 -1.42 24.74 -29.06
CA ASN A 745 -0.31 25.65 -28.77
C ASN A 745 1.08 25.00 -28.89
N GLN A 746 1.23 23.98 -29.74
CA GLN A 746 2.44 23.17 -29.82
C GLN A 746 3.66 23.98 -30.32
N LEU A 747 4.69 24.11 -29.46
CA LEU A 747 6.05 24.43 -29.88
C LEU A 747 6.77 23.10 -30.17
N ASN A 748 7.38 22.98 -31.35
CA ASN A 748 7.93 21.74 -31.94
C ASN A 748 9.21 21.19 -31.27
N GLU A 749 9.50 21.53 -30.02
CA GLU A 749 10.70 21.05 -29.34
C GLU A 749 10.39 19.80 -28.53
N ILE A 750 11.00 18.68 -28.91
CA ILE A 750 10.93 17.42 -28.16
C ILE A 750 11.77 17.60 -26.90
N PRO A 751 11.19 17.52 -25.69
CA PRO A 751 11.95 17.64 -24.45
C PRO A 751 12.90 16.44 -24.31
N ILE A 752 14.17 16.72 -23.99
CA ILE A 752 15.17 15.69 -23.71
C ILE A 752 15.36 15.63 -22.20
N PHE A 753 14.91 14.52 -21.59
CA PHE A 753 15.20 14.23 -20.19
C PHE A 753 16.47 13.40 -20.10
N ASN A 754 17.47 13.93 -19.40
CA ASN A 754 18.66 13.17 -19.06
C ASN A 754 18.45 12.43 -17.73
N ILE A 755 19.35 11.49 -17.44
CA ILE A 755 19.40 10.80 -16.15
C ILE A 755 20.68 11.23 -15.46
N ASP A 756 20.63 11.52 -14.16
CA ASP A 756 21.83 11.90 -13.40
C ASP A 756 22.84 10.74 -13.38
N ASP A 757 24.15 11.04 -13.53
CA ASP A 757 25.21 10.03 -13.58
C ASP A 757 25.24 9.09 -12.36
N VAL A 758 24.69 9.55 -11.23
CA VAL A 758 24.61 8.82 -9.96
C VAL A 758 23.86 7.49 -10.12
N TRP A 759 22.94 7.42 -11.08
CA TRP A 759 22.14 6.25 -11.44
C TRP A 759 22.82 5.29 -12.42
N GLN A 760 23.96 5.66 -13.01
CA GLN A 760 24.67 4.78 -13.93
C GLN A 760 25.23 3.57 -13.18
N SER A 761 25.05 2.39 -13.76
CA SER A 761 25.51 1.10 -13.21
C SER A 761 27.01 0.87 -13.38
N ASN A 762 27.84 1.92 -13.34
CA ASN A 762 29.29 1.78 -13.48
C ASN A 762 29.92 1.52 -12.11
N ILE A 763 29.79 0.28 -11.65
CA ILE A 763 30.82 -0.38 -10.82
C ILE A 763 31.22 -1.69 -11.52
N THR A 764 31.28 -1.70 -12.86
CA THR A 764 31.71 -2.87 -13.63
C THR A 764 33.23 -2.97 -13.82
N ASP A 765 34.04 -2.17 -13.14
CA ASP A 765 35.51 -2.37 -13.07
C ASP A 765 36.03 -2.76 -11.67
N VAL A 766 35.17 -2.87 -10.65
CA VAL A 766 35.57 -3.41 -9.32
C VAL A 766 34.89 -4.76 -9.01
N VAL A 767 33.79 -5.06 -9.70
CA VAL A 767 33.09 -6.35 -9.64
C VAL A 767 33.23 -7.04 -11.01
N SER A 768 34.45 -7.43 -11.34
CA SER A 768 34.61 -8.65 -12.13
C SER A 768 34.10 -9.80 -11.26
N SER A 769 32.98 -10.37 -11.67
CA SER A 769 32.65 -11.76 -11.42
C SER A 769 33.92 -12.61 -11.60
N ASP A 770 34.14 -13.51 -10.64
CA ASP A 770 35.26 -14.45 -10.55
C ASP A 770 36.49 -13.91 -9.80
N GLN A 771 36.38 -13.83 -8.46
CA GLN A 771 37.28 -14.57 -7.55
C GLN A 771 36.93 -14.26 -6.09
N LEU A 772 36.40 -15.29 -5.41
CA LEU A 772 36.34 -15.49 -3.96
C LEU A 772 35.79 -14.30 -3.14
N GLU A 773 34.47 -14.25 -2.99
CA GLU A 773 33.87 -13.58 -1.81
C GLU A 773 34.41 -14.28 -0.55
N PRO A 774 35.04 -13.56 0.40
CA PRO A 774 35.21 -14.11 1.73
C PRO A 774 33.81 -14.20 2.34
N VAL A 775 33.28 -15.42 2.42
CA VAL A 775 32.02 -15.73 3.10
C VAL A 775 32.25 -15.49 4.59
N SER A 776 32.18 -14.23 5.03
CA SER A 776 31.99 -13.93 6.44
C SER A 776 30.50 -14.14 6.75
N PRO A 777 30.15 -14.86 7.82
CA PRO A 777 28.76 -15.15 8.15
C PRO A 777 27.90 -13.89 8.45
N PHE A 778 28.55 -12.74 8.60
CA PHE A 778 27.96 -11.45 8.99
C PHE A 778 27.40 -10.64 7.82
N ILE A 779 27.83 -10.89 6.58
CA ILE A 779 27.30 -10.20 5.38
C ILE A 779 25.83 -10.58 5.13
N ASN A 780 25.39 -11.74 5.66
CA ASN A 780 24.00 -12.20 5.56
C ASN A 780 23.01 -11.48 6.49
N LEU A 781 23.48 -10.61 7.40
CA LEU A 781 22.61 -9.87 8.31
C LEU A 781 21.94 -8.66 7.67
N TYR A 782 22.52 -8.13 6.59
CA TYR A 782 21.94 -7.03 5.81
C TYR A 782 21.17 -7.51 4.58
N SER A 783 21.26 -8.81 4.23
CA SER A 783 20.46 -9.43 3.16
C SER A 783 19.18 -10.07 3.73
N GLY A 784 18.42 -9.29 4.49
CA GLY A 784 17.10 -9.67 5.03
C GLY A 784 15.98 -9.76 3.97
N SER A 785 16.27 -10.11 2.72
CA SER A 785 15.22 -10.39 1.74
C SER A 785 15.67 -11.38 0.68
N SER A 786 14.87 -12.45 0.53
CA SER A 786 14.77 -13.23 -0.69
C SER A 786 14.21 -12.32 -1.79
N ILE A 787 15.06 -11.57 -2.47
CA ILE A 787 14.69 -10.89 -3.71
C ILE A 787 14.72 -11.96 -4.79
N SER A 788 13.53 -12.43 -5.15
CA SER A 788 13.32 -13.10 -6.41
C SER A 788 13.78 -12.17 -7.53
N GLU A 789 14.83 -12.56 -8.23
CA GLU A 789 15.22 -12.05 -9.53
C GLU A 789 14.05 -12.17 -10.50
N GLN A 790 13.26 -11.10 -10.61
CA GLN A 790 12.36 -10.86 -11.73
C GLN A 790 12.39 -9.37 -12.06
N SER A 791 13.54 -8.90 -12.56
CA SER A 791 13.62 -7.64 -13.30
C SER A 791 13.23 -7.90 -14.77
N GLU A 792 11.95 -8.20 -15.00
CA GLU A 792 11.38 -7.82 -16.30
C GLU A 792 11.47 -6.29 -16.38
N GLN A 793 12.14 -5.78 -17.40
CA GLN A 793 12.32 -4.34 -17.65
C GLN A 793 10.94 -3.66 -17.72
N GLN A 794 10.46 -3.11 -16.61
CA GLN A 794 9.34 -2.17 -16.61
C GLN A 794 9.91 -0.80 -16.99
N ASN A 795 9.33 -0.21 -18.04
CA ASN A 795 9.64 1.15 -18.46
C ASN A 795 9.25 2.14 -17.34
N SER A 796 10.07 3.17 -17.14
CA SER A 796 9.79 4.23 -16.17
C SER A 796 8.50 4.98 -16.53
N LEU A 797 7.84 5.63 -15.56
CA LEU A 797 6.68 6.47 -15.88
C LEU A 797 7.07 7.59 -16.87
N LEU A 798 8.27 8.15 -16.73
CA LEU A 798 8.79 9.16 -17.64
C LEU A 798 8.98 8.60 -19.06
N GLU A 799 9.55 7.41 -19.21
CA GLU A 799 9.67 6.70 -20.49
C GLU A 799 8.29 6.45 -21.11
N LEU A 800 7.32 5.96 -20.33
CA LEU A 800 5.96 5.73 -20.80
C LEU A 800 5.28 7.01 -21.29
N VAL A 801 5.52 8.15 -20.62
CA VAL A 801 5.04 9.46 -21.07
C VAL A 801 5.74 9.86 -22.38
N MET A 802 7.06 9.66 -22.51
CA MET A 802 7.77 10.01 -23.75
C MET A 802 7.39 9.11 -24.94
N GLU A 803 7.05 7.84 -24.70
CA GLU A 803 6.64 6.88 -25.72
C GLU A 803 5.22 7.10 -26.27
N GLN A 804 4.42 7.98 -25.65
CA GLN A 804 3.06 8.23 -26.12
C GLN A 804 3.04 8.89 -27.50
N LYS A 805 2.08 8.45 -28.31
CA LYS A 805 1.78 9.05 -29.61
C LYS A 805 0.95 10.32 -29.42
N PRO A 806 1.14 11.36 -30.26
CA PRO A 806 0.33 12.56 -30.19
C PRO A 806 -1.15 12.22 -30.38
N ALA A 807 -1.98 12.73 -29.49
CA ALA A 807 -3.44 12.62 -29.57
C ALA A 807 -3.99 13.42 -30.77
N ASN A 808 -5.00 12.85 -31.42
CA ASN A 808 -5.78 13.50 -32.45
C ASN A 808 -6.73 14.54 -31.83
N GLY A 809 -6.48 15.83 -32.07
CA GLY A 809 -7.28 16.92 -31.50
C GLY A 809 -8.76 16.87 -31.86
N HIS A 810 -9.13 16.45 -33.07
CA HIS A 810 -10.54 16.30 -33.45
C HIS A 810 -11.24 15.20 -32.66
N LEU A 811 -10.54 14.10 -32.38
CA LEU A 811 -11.07 13.01 -31.59
C LEU A 811 -11.25 13.43 -30.12
N VAL A 812 -10.30 14.20 -29.58
CA VAL A 812 -10.37 14.74 -28.22
C VAL A 812 -11.56 15.70 -28.09
N LEU A 813 -11.72 16.63 -29.04
CA LEU A 813 -12.88 17.53 -29.09
C LEU A 813 -14.19 16.74 -29.18
N HIS A 814 -14.23 15.64 -29.93
CA HIS A 814 -15.41 14.79 -30.01
C HIS A 814 -15.76 14.17 -28.64
N HIS A 815 -14.77 13.70 -27.87
CA HIS A 815 -14.97 13.19 -26.50
C HIS A 815 -15.42 14.29 -25.52
N ASP A 816 -14.86 15.50 -25.63
CA ASP A 816 -15.24 16.65 -24.80
C ASP A 816 -16.73 16.99 -24.99
N LYS A 817 -17.23 16.99 -26.23
CA LYS A 817 -18.67 17.17 -26.53
C LYS A 817 -19.54 16.15 -25.79
N LEU A 818 -19.16 14.87 -25.78
CA LEU A 818 -19.90 13.83 -25.05
C LEU A 818 -19.87 14.08 -23.54
N ILE A 819 -18.73 14.47 -22.98
CA ILE A 819 -18.57 14.73 -21.54
C ILE A 819 -19.42 15.93 -21.12
N LEU A 820 -19.45 17.01 -21.90
CA LEU A 820 -20.33 18.16 -21.66
C LEU A 820 -21.80 17.77 -21.71
N ILE A 821 -22.22 16.93 -22.67
CA ILE A 821 -23.59 16.41 -22.72
C ILE A 821 -23.91 15.60 -21.46
N LEU A 822 -23.01 14.70 -21.03
CA LEU A 822 -23.18 13.92 -19.80
C LEU A 822 -23.26 14.83 -18.56
N TYR A 823 -22.41 15.85 -18.49
CA TYR A 823 -22.43 16.85 -17.41
C TYR A 823 -23.78 17.55 -17.35
N TYR A 824 -24.30 18.09 -18.46
CA TYR A 824 -25.58 18.77 -18.50
C TYR A 824 -26.77 17.85 -18.17
N LEU A 825 -26.75 16.60 -18.65
CA LEU A 825 -27.77 15.60 -18.31
C LEU A 825 -27.80 15.33 -16.80
N MET A 826 -26.62 15.16 -16.18
CA MET A 826 -26.47 14.89 -14.75
C MET A 826 -26.82 16.11 -13.88
N TYR A 827 -26.25 17.28 -14.19
CA TYR A 827 -26.39 18.50 -13.38
C TYR A 827 -27.82 19.05 -13.37
N TYR A 828 -28.47 19.12 -14.54
CA TYR A 828 -29.85 19.62 -14.66
C TYR A 828 -30.91 18.52 -14.55
N HIS A 829 -30.51 17.28 -14.25
CA HIS A 829 -31.38 16.11 -14.16
C HIS A 829 -32.34 15.93 -15.36
N ILE A 830 -31.84 16.12 -16.57
CA ILE A 830 -32.61 16.00 -17.82
C ILE A 830 -33.06 14.56 -18.06
N LYS A 831 -34.35 14.36 -18.30
CA LYS A 831 -34.96 13.05 -18.54
C LYS A 831 -35.09 12.76 -20.03
N SER A 832 -35.25 11.48 -20.39
CA SER A 832 -35.65 11.02 -21.73
C SER A 832 -34.68 11.29 -22.89
N PHE A 833 -33.45 11.72 -22.61
CA PHE A 833 -32.40 11.84 -23.62
C PHE A 833 -31.35 10.74 -23.48
N ARG A 834 -30.99 10.15 -24.61
CA ARG A 834 -29.92 9.15 -24.74
C ARG A 834 -28.70 9.80 -25.37
N PRO A 835 -27.52 9.81 -24.74
CA PRO A 835 -26.35 10.53 -25.23
C PRO A 835 -25.98 10.18 -26.68
N PHE A 836 -26.00 8.89 -27.05
CA PHE A 836 -25.62 8.47 -28.40
C PHE A 836 -26.64 8.87 -29.47
N SER A 837 -27.88 9.20 -29.10
CA SER A 837 -28.89 9.65 -30.07
C SER A 837 -28.58 10.99 -30.74
N LEU A 838 -27.62 11.74 -30.19
CA LEU A 838 -27.14 13.03 -30.70
C LEU A 838 -25.98 12.88 -31.69
N PHE A 839 -25.50 11.66 -31.90
CA PHE A 839 -24.36 11.36 -32.77
C PHE A 839 -24.79 10.38 -33.87
N ASP A 840 -24.10 10.46 -35.00
CA ASP A 840 -24.28 9.54 -36.12
C ASP A 840 -23.53 8.22 -35.86
N SER A 841 -23.74 7.21 -36.70
CA SER A 841 -23.08 5.91 -36.50
C SER A 841 -21.55 6.00 -36.53
N LYS A 842 -20.97 6.92 -37.33
CA LYS A 842 -19.51 7.06 -37.40
C LYS A 842 -18.98 7.75 -36.15
N GLY A 843 -19.63 8.83 -35.70
CA GLY A 843 -19.32 9.50 -34.44
C GLY A 843 -19.46 8.58 -33.23
N ILE A 844 -20.46 7.69 -33.20
CA ILE A 844 -20.59 6.69 -32.11
C ILE A 844 -19.42 5.71 -32.12
N ASN A 845 -19.02 5.22 -33.30
CA ASN A 845 -17.90 4.29 -33.43
C ASN A 845 -16.53 4.92 -33.13
N ALA A 846 -16.42 6.25 -33.21
CA ALA A 846 -15.21 6.99 -32.84
C ALA A 846 -15.04 7.12 -31.32
N PHE A 847 -16.11 7.01 -30.53
CA PHE A 847 -15.98 7.12 -29.07
C PHE A 847 -15.18 5.98 -28.48
N PHE A 848 -14.34 6.33 -27.51
CA PHE A 848 -13.53 5.41 -26.74
C PHE A 848 -12.61 4.55 -27.60
N THR A 849 -12.20 5.01 -28.78
CA THR A 849 -11.01 4.48 -29.45
C THR A 849 -9.75 5.08 -28.83
N ASP A 850 -8.58 4.65 -29.29
CA ASP A 850 -7.33 5.24 -28.79
C ASP A 850 -7.18 6.68 -29.26
N LEU A 851 -6.71 7.58 -28.39
CA LEU A 851 -6.74 9.03 -28.69
C LEU A 851 -5.84 9.42 -29.86
N TYR A 852 -4.83 8.61 -30.20
CA TYR A 852 -3.98 8.79 -31.38
C TYR A 852 -4.60 8.24 -32.68
N SER A 853 -5.80 7.65 -32.63
CA SER A 853 -6.48 7.10 -33.80
C SER A 853 -7.13 8.20 -34.66
N HIS A 854 -7.33 7.90 -35.94
CA HIS A 854 -7.99 8.79 -36.90
C HIS A 854 -9.30 8.17 -37.42
N PRO A 855 -10.31 7.96 -36.54
CA PRO A 855 -11.62 7.51 -37.00
C PRO A 855 -12.26 8.59 -37.87
N LEU A 856 -13.05 8.17 -38.87
CA LEU A 856 -13.85 9.09 -39.66
C LEU A 856 -14.93 9.71 -38.78
N VAL A 857 -14.78 10.98 -38.44
CA VAL A 857 -15.83 11.83 -37.87
C VAL A 857 -16.27 12.76 -38.99
N THR A 858 -17.51 12.63 -39.46
CA THR A 858 -18.03 13.45 -40.55
C THR A 858 -18.81 14.64 -40.01
N ASP A 859 -18.58 15.81 -40.62
CA ASP A 859 -19.36 17.02 -40.38
C ASP A 859 -20.72 17.01 -41.11
N ASP A 860 -20.96 16.04 -42.00
CA ASP A 860 -22.25 15.84 -42.65
C ASP A 860 -23.24 15.19 -41.67
N VAL A 861 -24.22 15.98 -41.20
CA VAL A 861 -25.21 15.55 -40.22
C VAL A 861 -26.56 15.34 -40.91
N ASP A 862 -27.11 14.12 -40.80
CA ASP A 862 -28.47 13.83 -41.26
C ASP A 862 -29.47 14.77 -40.60
N SER A 863 -30.48 15.22 -41.36
CA SER A 863 -31.54 16.11 -40.86
C SER A 863 -32.23 15.57 -39.60
N THR A 864 -32.33 14.25 -39.47
CA THR A 864 -32.90 13.60 -38.28
C THR A 864 -32.06 13.81 -37.02
N ILE A 865 -30.73 13.77 -37.13
CA ILE A 865 -29.81 13.99 -36.01
C ILE A 865 -29.75 15.48 -35.68
N SER A 866 -29.72 16.33 -36.71
CA SER A 866 -29.78 17.79 -36.54
C SER A 866 -31.04 18.21 -35.76
N ASN A 867 -32.21 17.67 -36.12
CA ASN A 867 -33.46 17.90 -35.39
C ASN A 867 -33.39 17.41 -33.93
N LYS A 868 -32.79 16.23 -33.67
CA LYS A 868 -32.61 15.73 -32.29
C LYS A 868 -31.68 16.64 -31.47
N ARG A 869 -30.61 17.16 -32.07
CA ARG A 869 -29.69 18.12 -31.43
C ARG A 869 -30.41 19.43 -31.10
N GLN A 870 -31.18 19.99 -32.04
CA GLN A 870 -32.01 21.17 -31.81
C GLN A 870 -32.98 20.98 -30.63
N LEU A 871 -33.71 19.85 -30.62
CA LEU A 871 -34.63 19.51 -29.53
C LEU A 871 -33.92 19.35 -28.20
N PHE A 872 -32.73 18.74 -28.17
CA PHE A 872 -31.93 18.60 -26.96
C PHE A 872 -31.53 19.96 -26.39
N PHE A 873 -30.96 20.85 -27.20
CA PHE A 873 -30.54 22.17 -26.71
C PHE A 873 -31.72 23.07 -26.32
N ALA A 874 -32.84 23.00 -27.05
CA ALA A 874 -34.07 23.70 -26.67
C ALA A 874 -34.61 23.19 -25.33
N HIS A 875 -34.62 21.87 -25.13
CA HIS A 875 -35.04 21.27 -23.86
C HIS A 875 -34.07 21.59 -22.71
N LEU A 876 -32.76 21.55 -22.95
CA LEU A 876 -31.73 21.95 -21.99
C LEU A 876 -31.99 23.40 -21.52
N LEU A 877 -32.16 24.35 -22.45
CA LEU A 877 -32.46 25.73 -22.10
C LEU A 877 -33.77 25.84 -21.30
N ASN A 878 -34.84 25.14 -21.71
CA ASN A 878 -36.09 25.13 -20.92
C ASN A 878 -35.84 24.65 -19.49
N THR A 879 -35.11 23.55 -19.30
CA THR A 879 -34.81 23.01 -17.96
C THR A 879 -33.96 23.95 -17.10
N ILE A 880 -33.01 24.67 -17.71
CA ILE A 880 -32.19 25.66 -17.00
C ILE A 880 -33.05 26.80 -16.47
N PHE A 881 -33.92 27.36 -17.31
CA PHE A 881 -34.83 28.42 -16.90
C PHE A 881 -35.88 27.95 -15.89
N GLU A 882 -36.39 26.72 -16.00
CA GLU A 882 -37.33 26.14 -15.03
C GLU A 882 -36.72 25.93 -13.65
N GLN A 883 -35.42 25.61 -13.58
CA GLN A 883 -34.71 25.36 -12.31
C GLN A 883 -34.04 26.61 -11.74
N HIS A 884 -34.07 27.74 -12.46
CA HIS A 884 -33.45 28.97 -12.03
C HIS A 884 -34.28 29.68 -10.93
N ASP A 885 -33.62 30.11 -9.86
CA ASP A 885 -34.27 30.90 -8.80
C ASP A 885 -34.62 32.31 -9.32
N ASN A 886 -35.89 32.70 -9.25
CA ASN A 886 -36.38 34.03 -9.69
C ASN A 886 -35.75 35.23 -8.97
N THR A 887 -35.01 34.99 -7.88
CA THR A 887 -34.35 36.01 -7.06
C THR A 887 -32.92 36.32 -7.50
N LYS A 888 -32.33 35.53 -8.40
CA LYS A 888 -30.95 35.71 -8.89
C LYS A 888 -30.95 36.25 -10.33
N SER A 889 -29.89 36.98 -10.69
CA SER A 889 -29.62 37.35 -12.09
C SER A 889 -29.22 36.11 -12.88
N PHE A 890 -29.77 35.93 -14.08
CA PHE A 890 -29.37 34.85 -14.99
C PHE A 890 -27.92 35.01 -15.42
N ASP A 891 -27.11 33.94 -15.31
CA ASP A 891 -25.69 33.97 -15.70
C ASP A 891 -25.54 33.81 -17.22
N GLU A 892 -25.27 34.92 -17.91
CA GLU A 892 -25.09 34.98 -19.37
C GLU A 892 -24.00 34.02 -19.89
N LYS A 893 -22.99 33.70 -19.06
CA LYS A 893 -21.89 32.79 -19.43
C LYS A 893 -22.36 31.37 -19.70
N ILE A 894 -23.45 30.93 -19.04
CA ILE A 894 -24.03 29.60 -19.27
C ILE A 894 -24.56 29.51 -20.71
N PHE A 895 -25.22 30.57 -21.17
CA PHE A 895 -25.73 30.62 -22.54
C PHE A 895 -24.60 30.64 -23.57
N GLU A 896 -23.52 31.39 -23.32
CA GLU A 896 -22.35 31.39 -24.22
C GLU A 896 -21.73 29.99 -24.37
N HIS A 897 -21.59 29.23 -23.28
CA HIS A 897 -21.10 27.85 -23.33
C HIS A 897 -22.04 26.92 -24.10
N ILE A 898 -23.36 27.02 -23.88
CA ILE A 898 -24.36 26.21 -24.60
C ILE A 898 -24.36 26.56 -26.08
N LEU A 899 -24.26 27.85 -26.41
CA LEU A 899 -24.21 28.31 -27.78
C LEU A 899 -22.96 27.77 -28.48
N ARG A 900 -21.78 27.85 -27.84
CA ARG A 900 -20.53 27.29 -28.37
C ARG A 900 -20.63 25.77 -28.59
N LEU A 901 -21.18 25.02 -27.62
CA LEU A 901 -21.39 23.58 -27.78
C LEU A 901 -22.37 23.26 -28.91
N SER A 902 -23.44 24.07 -29.06
CA SER A 902 -24.42 23.89 -30.13
C SER A 902 -23.83 24.16 -31.51
N THR A 903 -22.97 25.17 -31.64
CA THR A 903 -22.24 25.48 -32.88
C THR A 903 -21.25 24.38 -33.22
N ASP A 904 -20.51 23.86 -32.23
CA ASP A 904 -19.57 22.75 -32.41
C ASP A 904 -20.29 21.44 -32.77
N MET A 905 -21.58 21.33 -32.45
CA MET A 905 -22.49 20.25 -32.82
C MET A 905 -23.28 20.54 -34.11
N LEU A 906 -22.90 21.57 -34.87
CA LEU A 906 -23.50 21.95 -36.16
C LEU A 906 -25.01 22.20 -36.09
N VAL A 907 -25.47 22.74 -34.96
CA VAL A 907 -26.84 23.19 -34.78
C VAL A 907 -26.93 24.64 -35.26
N ASP A 908 -28.06 24.99 -35.90
CA ASP A 908 -28.34 26.37 -36.27
C ASP A 908 -28.30 27.28 -35.04
N HIS A 909 -27.27 28.13 -34.98
CA HIS A 909 -27.03 29.05 -33.88
C HIS A 909 -28.17 30.08 -33.77
N GLU A 910 -28.81 30.41 -34.88
CA GLU A 910 -29.88 31.41 -34.89
C GLU A 910 -31.17 30.84 -34.30
N TYR A 911 -31.47 29.57 -34.59
CA TYR A 911 -32.56 28.84 -33.94
C TYR A 911 -32.41 28.82 -32.42
N ILE A 912 -31.23 28.46 -31.91
CA ILE A 912 -30.96 28.40 -30.46
C ILE A 912 -31.06 29.78 -29.82
N ARG A 913 -30.52 30.83 -30.47
CA ARG A 913 -30.62 32.21 -29.98
C ARG A 913 -32.05 32.73 -29.97
N ARG A 914 -32.86 32.45 -31.00
CA ARG A 914 -34.29 32.79 -31.03
C ARG A 914 -35.07 32.11 -29.89
N HIS A 915 -34.78 30.84 -29.63
CA HIS A 915 -35.40 30.10 -28.52
C HIS A 915 -34.97 30.64 -27.15
N TYR A 916 -33.70 31.03 -27.00
CA TYR A 916 -33.20 31.67 -25.78
C TYR A 916 -33.89 33.02 -25.50
N ILE A 917 -34.03 33.89 -26.50
CA ILE A 917 -34.75 35.16 -26.37
C ILE A 917 -36.22 34.93 -26.02
N SER A 918 -36.82 33.92 -26.65
CA SER A 918 -38.18 33.48 -26.34
C SER A 918 -38.32 33.09 -24.85
N LEU A 919 -37.35 32.37 -24.29
CA LEU A 919 -37.31 32.03 -22.86
C LEU A 919 -37.06 33.25 -21.96
N LEU A 920 -36.16 34.17 -22.34
CA LEU A 920 -35.94 35.40 -21.57
C LEU A 920 -37.25 36.19 -21.43
N TYR A 921 -38.03 36.32 -22.50
CA TYR A 921 -39.38 36.88 -22.42
C TYR A 921 -40.33 35.98 -21.61
N ALA A 922 -40.36 34.66 -21.79
CA ALA A 922 -41.26 33.83 -20.98
C ALA A 922 -41.03 33.97 -19.45
N TYR A 923 -39.78 34.17 -19.03
CA TYR A 923 -39.35 34.27 -17.63
C TYR A 923 -39.12 35.71 -17.11
N ASN A 924 -39.60 36.73 -17.83
CA ASN A 924 -39.58 38.14 -17.40
C ASN A 924 -38.18 38.80 -17.32
N TYR A 925 -37.23 38.36 -18.15
CA TYR A 925 -35.91 38.96 -18.34
C TYR A 925 -35.84 39.82 -19.62
N ASP A 926 -36.86 40.67 -19.83
CA ASP A 926 -37.06 41.45 -21.05
C ASP A 926 -35.87 42.35 -21.40
N TYR A 927 -35.18 42.89 -20.38
CA TYR A 927 -34.01 43.75 -20.59
C TYR A 927 -32.84 42.99 -21.26
N LEU A 928 -32.61 41.72 -20.88
CA LEU A 928 -31.61 40.86 -21.52
C LEU A 928 -32.06 40.46 -22.92
N ALA A 929 -33.35 40.14 -23.07
CA ALA A 929 -33.91 39.73 -24.35
C ALA A 929 -33.70 40.82 -25.40
N ILE A 930 -33.98 42.08 -25.04
CA ILE A 930 -33.79 43.26 -25.88
C ILE A 930 -32.34 43.42 -26.37
N ASN A 931 -31.35 43.12 -25.52
CA ASN A 931 -29.93 43.21 -25.89
C ASN A 931 -29.57 42.16 -26.95
N GLU A 932 -30.07 40.94 -26.79
CA GLU A 932 -29.79 39.81 -27.70
C GLU A 932 -30.58 39.88 -29.02
N GLU A 933 -31.75 40.53 -29.05
CA GLU A 933 -32.56 40.71 -30.28
C GLU A 933 -31.77 41.37 -31.42
N ASN A 934 -30.85 42.28 -31.10
CA ASN A 934 -30.04 42.98 -32.09
C ASN A 934 -29.08 42.05 -32.86
N ARG A 935 -28.83 40.85 -32.32
CA ARG A 935 -27.91 39.84 -32.88
C ARG A 935 -28.61 38.79 -33.76
N ILE A 936 -29.90 38.97 -34.05
CA ILE A 936 -30.69 38.10 -34.94
C ILE A 936 -30.86 38.73 -36.32
N TYR A 937 -30.68 37.92 -37.37
CA TYR A 937 -30.93 38.29 -38.76
C TYR A 937 -32.40 38.05 -39.16
N ASP A 938 -32.96 36.87 -38.88
CA ASP A 938 -34.35 36.54 -39.16
C ASP A 938 -35.30 37.06 -38.05
N ARG A 939 -35.58 38.36 -38.11
CA ARG A 939 -36.50 39.03 -37.19
C ARG A 939 -37.96 38.64 -37.41
N GLN A 940 -38.33 38.13 -38.59
CA GLN A 940 -39.71 37.73 -38.88
C GLN A 940 -40.04 36.42 -38.15
N ALA A 941 -39.17 35.41 -38.24
CA ALA A 941 -39.33 34.17 -37.50
C ALA A 941 -39.34 34.40 -35.98
N LEU A 942 -38.48 35.30 -35.48
CA LEU A 942 -38.51 35.71 -34.09
C LEU A 942 -39.84 36.36 -33.70
N ALA A 943 -40.37 37.29 -34.52
CA ALA A 943 -41.64 37.96 -34.23
C ALA A 943 -42.80 36.99 -34.09
N PHE A 944 -42.85 35.95 -34.92
CA PHE A 944 -43.87 34.89 -34.82
C PHE A 944 -43.76 34.11 -33.51
N GLN A 945 -42.54 33.77 -33.07
CA GLN A 945 -42.32 33.09 -31.79
C GLN A 945 -42.69 34.00 -30.61
N LEU A 946 -42.26 35.26 -30.62
CA LEU A 946 -42.56 36.22 -29.57
C LEU A 946 -44.07 36.55 -29.49
N LEU A 947 -44.79 36.53 -30.61
CA LEU A 947 -46.25 36.71 -30.61
C LEU A 947 -46.95 35.64 -29.76
N THR A 948 -46.49 34.38 -29.83
CA THR A 948 -47.04 33.31 -28.99
C THR A 948 -46.77 33.55 -27.50
N ILE A 949 -45.59 34.03 -27.13
CA ILE A 949 -45.23 34.35 -25.74
C ILE A 949 -46.00 35.55 -25.21
N ALA A 950 -46.17 36.59 -26.02
CA ALA A 950 -47.00 37.74 -25.67
C ALA A 950 -48.46 37.30 -25.42
N GLY A 951 -48.99 36.40 -26.26
CA GLY A 951 -50.29 35.76 -26.05
C GLY A 951 -50.37 34.96 -24.75
N LEU A 952 -49.36 34.15 -24.43
CA LEU A 952 -49.29 33.38 -23.18
C LEU A 952 -49.21 34.29 -21.93
N ARG A 953 -48.41 35.36 -21.96
CA ARG A 953 -48.33 36.39 -20.89
C ARG A 953 -49.68 37.07 -20.66
N LEU A 954 -50.35 37.43 -21.75
CA LEU A 954 -51.65 38.09 -21.71
C LEU A 954 -52.73 37.13 -21.19
N ASN A 955 -52.70 35.86 -21.59
CA ASN A 955 -53.61 34.83 -21.09
C ASN A 955 -53.39 34.58 -19.58
N TYR A 956 -52.14 34.56 -19.11
CA TYR A 956 -51.81 34.45 -17.69
C TYR A 956 -52.43 35.58 -16.84
N ILE A 957 -52.44 36.81 -17.36
CA ILE A 957 -53.09 37.96 -16.70
C ILE A 957 -54.62 37.85 -16.73
N ILE A 958 -55.20 37.38 -17.85
CA ILE A 958 -56.66 37.22 -18.01
C ILE A 958 -57.23 36.11 -17.12
N ASP A 959 -56.49 35.03 -16.92
CA ASP A 959 -56.89 33.88 -16.09
C ASP A 959 -56.79 34.12 -14.58
N GLY A 960 -56.25 35.26 -14.15
CA GLY A 960 -56.41 35.77 -12.78
C GLY A 960 -55.43 35.22 -11.74
N ASN A 961 -54.26 34.72 -12.14
CA ASN A 961 -53.20 34.27 -11.22
C ASN A 961 -52.27 35.41 -10.72
N VAL A 962 -52.82 36.62 -10.56
CA VAL A 962 -52.14 37.72 -9.85
C VAL A 962 -52.77 37.83 -8.47
N ASP A 963 -51.93 37.85 -7.45
CA ASP A 963 -52.24 37.87 -6.01
C ASP A 963 -53.66 38.31 -5.65
N SER A 964 -54.31 37.44 -4.87
CA SER A 964 -55.67 37.50 -4.29
C SER A 964 -56.09 38.80 -3.55
N THR A 965 -55.33 39.89 -3.67
CA THR A 965 -55.53 41.16 -2.97
C THR A 965 -55.93 42.33 -3.86
N THR A 966 -56.05 42.17 -5.18
CA THR A 966 -56.43 43.28 -6.09
C THR A 966 -57.78 43.07 -6.78
N LYS A 967 -58.53 44.16 -6.96
CA LYS A 967 -59.89 44.29 -7.56
C LYS A 967 -60.03 43.81 -9.03
N MET A 968 -59.17 42.90 -9.52
CA MET A 968 -59.12 42.46 -10.92
C MET A 968 -60.03 41.28 -11.29
N SER A 969 -60.57 40.54 -10.31
CA SER A 969 -61.44 39.37 -10.56
C SER A 969 -62.78 39.71 -11.24
N LEU A 970 -63.30 40.93 -11.08
CA LEU A 970 -64.51 41.41 -11.75
C LEU A 970 -64.23 41.99 -13.16
N LYS A 971 -63.07 42.64 -13.35
CA LYS A 971 -62.62 43.15 -14.67
C LYS A 971 -62.26 42.01 -15.64
N SER A 972 -61.72 40.88 -15.17
CA SER A 972 -61.37 39.74 -16.05
C SER A 972 -62.59 39.07 -16.69
N LEU A 973 -63.73 39.05 -15.98
CA LEU A 973 -65.03 38.58 -16.51
C LEU A 973 -65.63 39.54 -17.54
N GLU A 974 -65.53 40.86 -17.34
CA GLU A 974 -65.95 41.86 -18.34
C GLU A 974 -65.06 41.85 -19.59
N VAL A 975 -63.75 41.66 -19.43
CA VAL A 975 -62.78 41.61 -20.54
C VAL A 975 -63.08 40.42 -21.46
N ARG A 976 -63.45 39.25 -20.92
CA ARG A 976 -63.84 38.08 -21.73
C ARG A 976 -65.04 38.28 -22.64
N THR A 977 -65.85 39.34 -22.42
CA THR A 977 -67.00 39.71 -23.28
C THR A 977 -66.62 40.63 -24.44
N LYS A 978 -65.45 41.28 -24.38
CA LYS A 978 -64.96 42.25 -25.38
C LYS A 978 -63.86 41.70 -26.31
N ILE A 979 -63.39 40.48 -26.05
CA ILE A 979 -62.40 39.79 -26.89
C ILE A 979 -63.08 39.30 -28.18
N SER A 980 -62.45 39.53 -29.33
CA SER A 980 -62.89 38.99 -30.62
C SER A 980 -62.97 37.45 -30.57
N SER A 981 -63.91 36.85 -31.29
CA SER A 981 -64.05 35.38 -31.31
C SER A 981 -62.77 34.70 -31.79
N THR A 982 -62.06 35.31 -32.74
CA THR A 982 -60.75 34.90 -33.26
C THR A 982 -59.66 34.92 -32.20
N LEU A 983 -59.44 36.04 -31.49
CA LEU A 983 -58.41 36.15 -30.45
C LEU A 983 -58.70 35.18 -29.29
N LYS A 984 -59.97 35.01 -28.92
CA LYS A 984 -60.38 34.07 -27.86
C LYS A 984 -60.05 32.62 -28.20
N THR A 985 -60.35 32.19 -29.44
CA THR A 985 -60.01 30.83 -29.89
C THR A 985 -58.50 30.61 -29.97
N TRP A 986 -57.76 31.62 -30.41
CA TRP A 986 -56.31 31.54 -30.53
C TRP A 986 -55.63 31.48 -29.15
N LEU A 987 -55.97 32.39 -28.22
CA LEU A 987 -55.45 32.35 -26.84
C LEU A 987 -55.76 31.03 -26.13
N GLY A 988 -56.97 30.49 -26.32
CA GLY A 988 -57.35 29.18 -25.79
C GLY A 988 -56.54 28.02 -26.36
N SER A 989 -56.12 28.12 -27.63
CA SER A 989 -55.28 27.10 -28.28
C SER A 989 -53.82 27.11 -27.82
N LEU A 990 -53.29 28.26 -27.38
CA LEU A 990 -51.87 28.41 -26.99
C LEU A 990 -51.49 27.53 -25.79
N ILE A 991 -52.40 27.34 -24.83
CA ILE A 991 -52.18 26.51 -23.63
C ILE A 991 -51.92 25.04 -24.01
N THR A 992 -52.45 24.59 -25.15
CA THR A 992 -52.33 23.20 -25.62
C THR A 992 -51.21 22.98 -26.65
N LEU A 993 -50.72 24.05 -27.29
CA LEU A 993 -49.82 23.97 -28.45
C LEU A 993 -48.36 24.29 -28.10
N VAL A 994 -48.09 24.92 -26.96
CA VAL A 994 -46.77 25.47 -26.65
C VAL A 994 -46.34 25.17 -25.21
N ASP A 995 -45.20 24.49 -25.05
CA ASP A 995 -44.61 24.13 -23.76
C ASP A 995 -43.77 25.26 -23.14
N TYR A 996 -44.29 26.50 -23.09
CA TYR A 996 -43.66 27.59 -22.32
C TYR A 996 -44.39 27.82 -21.00
N LYS A 997 -43.64 27.79 -19.89
CA LYS A 997 -44.11 28.31 -18.60
C LYS A 997 -43.81 29.81 -18.56
N VAL A 998 -44.84 30.61 -18.32
CA VAL A 998 -44.72 32.07 -18.29
C VAL A 998 -44.80 32.57 -16.85
N GLN A 999 -43.92 33.51 -16.50
CA GLN A 999 -43.90 34.18 -15.20
C GLN A 999 -44.76 35.45 -15.17
N PRO A 1000 -45.24 35.88 -13.99
CA PRO A 1000 -45.99 37.13 -13.86
C PRO A 1000 -45.16 38.32 -14.33
N CYS A 1001 -45.72 39.13 -15.21
CA CYS A 1001 -45.10 40.32 -15.78
C CYS A 1001 -46.07 41.51 -15.77
N SER A 1002 -45.54 42.72 -15.94
CA SER A 1002 -46.37 43.94 -15.97
C SER A 1002 -47.04 44.14 -17.33
N LEU A 1003 -48.20 44.82 -17.34
CA LEU A 1003 -48.87 45.24 -18.57
C LEU A 1003 -48.00 46.19 -19.42
N ASP A 1004 -47.05 46.90 -18.81
CA ASP A 1004 -46.05 47.72 -19.52
C ASP A 1004 -45.07 46.87 -20.32
N ALA A 1005 -44.56 45.78 -19.74
CA ALA A 1005 -43.67 44.85 -20.42
C ALA A 1005 -44.35 44.15 -21.63
N ILE A 1006 -45.63 43.78 -21.48
CA ILE A 1006 -46.39 43.19 -22.60
C ILE A 1006 -46.61 44.21 -23.71
N GLN A 1007 -46.92 45.46 -23.38
CA GLN A 1007 -47.10 46.51 -24.39
C GLN A 1007 -45.80 46.80 -25.14
N THR A 1008 -44.66 46.94 -24.44
CA THR A 1008 -43.36 47.19 -25.09
C THR A 1008 -42.97 46.03 -25.99
N MET A 1009 -43.13 44.79 -25.54
CA MET A 1009 -42.92 43.58 -26.35
C MET A 1009 -43.79 43.59 -27.62
N LEU A 1010 -45.10 43.87 -27.49
CA LEU A 1010 -46.01 43.90 -28.64
C LEU A 1010 -45.70 45.00 -29.65
N THR A 1011 -45.30 46.20 -29.18
CA THR A 1011 -44.89 47.27 -30.09
C THR A 1011 -43.64 46.87 -30.90
N ARG A 1012 -42.70 46.12 -30.33
CA ARG A 1012 -41.54 45.59 -31.05
C ARG A 1012 -41.94 44.50 -32.06
N ILE A 1013 -42.80 43.56 -31.65
CA ILE A 1013 -43.33 42.50 -32.54
C ILE A 1013 -44.01 43.12 -33.76
N ALA A 1014 -44.83 44.15 -33.56
CA ALA A 1014 -45.51 44.86 -34.65
C ALA A 1014 -44.54 45.48 -35.68
N CYS A 1015 -43.35 45.93 -35.24
CA CYS A 1015 -42.31 46.43 -36.14
C CYS A 1015 -41.62 45.33 -36.96
N TYR A 1016 -41.64 44.09 -36.49
CA TYR A 1016 -40.96 42.96 -37.14
C TYR A 1016 -41.88 42.09 -38.01
N LEU A 1017 -43.20 42.21 -37.85
CA LEU A 1017 -44.17 41.47 -38.65
C LEU A 1017 -44.27 42.00 -40.10
N PRO A 1018 -44.26 41.13 -41.12
CA PRO A 1018 -44.44 41.55 -42.50
C PRO A 1018 -45.89 41.99 -42.76
N GLN A 1019 -46.06 43.08 -43.53
CA GLN A 1019 -47.38 43.62 -43.91
C GLN A 1019 -48.24 42.64 -44.74
N THR A 1020 -47.63 41.57 -45.27
CA THR A 1020 -48.29 40.54 -46.11
C THR A 1020 -49.08 39.51 -45.30
N ASN A 1021 -48.71 39.24 -44.03
CA ASN A 1021 -49.41 38.29 -43.16
C ASN A 1021 -50.45 39.00 -42.28
N LEU A 1022 -51.54 39.46 -42.92
CA LEU A 1022 -52.61 40.23 -42.29
C LEU A 1022 -53.18 39.58 -41.03
N SER A 1023 -53.29 38.25 -40.97
CA SER A 1023 -53.87 37.56 -39.80
C SER A 1023 -53.04 37.74 -38.52
N GLN A 1024 -51.72 37.67 -38.60
CA GLN A 1024 -50.85 37.79 -37.43
C GLN A 1024 -50.63 39.25 -37.01
N SER A 1025 -50.55 40.16 -37.98
CA SER A 1025 -50.52 41.60 -37.73
C SER A 1025 -51.82 42.09 -37.08
N ASN A 1026 -52.98 41.57 -37.52
CA ASN A 1026 -54.27 41.85 -36.88
C ASN A 1026 -54.32 41.30 -35.45
N LEU A 1027 -53.82 40.08 -35.19
CA LEU A 1027 -53.73 39.53 -33.84
C LEU A 1027 -52.85 40.39 -32.92
N ALA A 1028 -51.68 40.82 -33.40
CA ALA A 1028 -50.79 41.70 -32.63
C ALA A 1028 -51.47 43.04 -32.30
N GLN A 1029 -52.19 43.64 -33.25
CA GLN A 1029 -52.92 44.89 -33.05
C GLN A 1029 -54.10 44.74 -32.08
N GLU A 1030 -54.90 43.68 -32.22
CA GLU A 1030 -55.98 43.35 -31.27
C GLU A 1030 -55.45 43.16 -29.84
N MET A 1031 -54.28 42.53 -29.67
CA MET A 1031 -53.65 42.39 -28.35
C MET A 1031 -53.13 43.72 -27.79
N ILE A 1032 -52.59 44.63 -28.62
CA ILE A 1032 -52.17 45.97 -28.18
C ILE A 1032 -53.37 46.77 -27.67
N GLU A 1033 -54.48 46.77 -28.42
CA GLU A 1033 -55.72 47.43 -28.03
C GLU A 1033 -56.28 46.87 -26.72
N LEU A 1034 -56.21 45.54 -26.55
CA LEU A 1034 -56.63 44.87 -25.32
C LEU A 1034 -55.75 45.23 -24.12
N VAL A 1035 -54.43 45.28 -24.27
CA VAL A 1035 -53.51 45.72 -23.20
C VAL A 1035 -53.76 47.17 -22.81
N GLN A 1036 -54.00 48.06 -23.77
CA GLN A 1036 -54.36 49.46 -23.51
C GLN A 1036 -55.71 49.58 -22.79
N HIS A 1037 -56.67 48.70 -23.11
CA HIS A 1037 -57.95 48.63 -22.40
C HIS A 1037 -57.78 48.15 -20.96
N LEU A 1038 -56.99 47.10 -20.73
CA LEU A 1038 -56.68 46.57 -19.40
C LEU A 1038 -55.97 47.58 -18.48
N LYS A 1039 -55.20 48.52 -19.06
CA LYS A 1039 -54.55 49.62 -18.31
C LYS A 1039 -55.51 50.74 -17.91
N ARG A 1040 -56.64 50.90 -18.61
CA ARG A 1040 -57.69 51.89 -18.31
C ARG A 1040 -58.66 51.33 -17.25
#